data_AF-A0A497DWF5-F1
#
_entry.id   AF-A0A497DWF5-F1
#
_cell.length_a   1.000
_cell.length_b   1.000
_cell.length_c   1.000
_cell.angle_alpha   90.00
_cell.angle_beta   90.00
_cell.angle_gamma   90.00
#
_symmetry.space_group_name_H-M   'P 1'
#
loop_
_entity.id
_entity.type
_entity.pdbx_description
1 polymer ?
#
loop_
_entity_poly.entity_id
_entity_poly.type
_entity_poly.pdbx_seq_one_letter_code
_entity_poly.pdbx_strand_id
1 'polypeptide(L)'
;MKRSKVNRLFLILGLIGLVIINSWALNASIKEKDLPKKYRDFLDLVAYIILPEEKEVFLQLTTDRDRDLFIESFWKQRDPTPGTPQNEFREEHIRRFNYANKFFKRNSPREGWRTDMGRFYIILGPPASIERFEGTLGIHPTQVWYYYGDPAKGLPTHFALVFFQRGGAGEYRLYDPVSDGPGALLVNSQGIAPEDYEAFYEKIRELAPTLADVSLTRLPGEFPYNFQPSPRNNILLADILKSPKKNINPSYATHFLEYKGLVSTEYMTNYVESMGTVAIIRDPLMGIPFVHFAVSPKKISLDYYEPKDQYFCNFTLNASLRQGDNIILQYQRNYPFYFDPEQLPRIKGNGLAIEDSFPGIEGEYKLIVLLQNSIGKEFCVYEKNIVIPPPSNQPRLGIPLLAYKVQSYSQEIHIPFKIFQQKYIVDPSNTFAVEDTIWVVTQVNGLERELWEQGKLRLVVRGLKAGEAFEKAYNIFLNTYPFRQSIFVSYSLSANKLPPDYYELWVQLLGIDGSLLDEKKVNFIVSPMKAVSHPIAHSKAMPLRNNFLYFFMQAQAYEKVGLLDKAQSAYQRGFNLNPNYKEGLVFFANFLNKTKQFDDCLQLISKLRDDEKFRFQYHLIRGQALMGKGNYAEAITELEEGNRIYNSDTSLLNSLGYCYYQSGELQKAQKVLQASLKLNQKQPNIQKMLTYIERALKEK
;
A
#
# COMPACT_ATOMS: atom_id res chain seq x y z
N MET A 1 19.56 67.21 7.10
CA MET A 1 21.04 67.24 7.02
C MET A 1 21.52 65.83 6.69
N LYS A 2 22.16 65.66 5.50
CA LYS A 2 23.02 64.57 5.00
C LYS A 2 22.79 63.09 5.40
N ARG A 3 22.57 62.25 4.35
CA ARG A 3 23.21 60.95 3.97
C ARG A 3 23.34 59.85 5.06
N SER A 4 23.11 58.56 4.83
CA SER A 4 23.15 57.73 3.61
C SER A 4 22.43 56.37 3.81
N LYS A 5 21.90 55.85 2.69
CA LYS A 5 21.59 54.43 2.45
C LYS A 5 22.78 53.51 2.76
N VAL A 6 22.53 52.24 3.12
CA VAL A 6 23.13 51.00 2.55
C VAL A 6 22.65 49.74 3.33
N ASN A 7 22.34 48.66 2.56
CA ASN A 7 22.04 47.25 2.91
C ASN A 7 20.73 46.94 3.66
N ARG A 8 19.65 46.35 3.11
CA ARG A 8 19.40 45.18 2.23
C ARG A 8 19.99 43.86 2.73
N LEU A 9 19.05 42.92 2.96
CA LEU A 9 19.16 41.47 3.15
C LEU A 9 19.86 40.99 4.43
N PHE A 10 19.08 40.48 5.40
CA PHE A 10 19.29 39.21 6.13
C PHE A 10 18.17 39.07 7.19
N LEU A 11 17.76 37.82 7.45
CA LEU A 11 16.72 37.34 8.40
C LEU A 11 15.27 37.27 7.88
N ILE A 12 15.03 36.37 6.92
CA ILE A 12 13.84 35.50 6.98
C ILE A 12 14.36 34.09 7.28
N LEU A 13 14.27 33.70 8.55
CA LEU A 13 14.56 32.35 9.02
C LEU A 13 13.50 32.00 10.06
N GLY A 14 12.78 30.91 9.80
CA GLY A 14 11.98 30.21 10.81
C GLY A 14 10.47 30.49 10.77
N LEU A 15 9.76 29.87 9.83
CA LEU A 15 8.58 29.02 10.07
C LEU A 15 7.95 28.62 8.72
N ILE A 16 8.56 27.66 8.02
CA ILE A 16 7.83 26.79 7.08
C ILE A 16 7.73 25.45 7.80
N GLY A 17 6.85 25.42 8.80
CA GLY A 17 6.35 24.19 9.37
C GLY A 17 5.33 23.61 8.41
N LEU A 18 5.57 22.38 7.96
CA LEU A 18 4.66 21.58 7.17
C LEU A 18 3.23 21.68 7.73
N VAL A 19 2.31 22.21 6.94
CA VAL A 19 0.91 21.80 7.02
C VAL A 19 0.64 20.99 5.76
N ILE A 20 0.98 19.70 5.83
CA ILE A 20 0.34 18.70 4.98
C ILE A 20 -1.12 18.66 5.46
N ILE A 21 -1.98 19.47 4.85
CA ILE A 21 -3.42 19.25 4.96
C ILE A 21 -3.71 18.01 4.12
N ASN A 22 -3.57 16.87 4.79
CA ASN A 22 -4.04 15.58 4.37
C ASN A 22 -5.55 15.74 4.07
N SER A 23 -5.89 15.99 2.82
CA SER A 23 -7.26 16.16 2.35
C SER A 23 -7.89 14.78 2.21
N TRP A 24 -7.97 14.04 3.31
CA TRP A 24 -8.88 12.92 3.43
C TRP A 24 -10.26 13.55 3.53
N ALA A 25 -11.13 13.24 2.58
CA ALA A 25 -12.55 13.48 2.76
C ALA A 25 -12.94 12.88 4.12
N LEU A 26 -13.26 13.74 5.08
CA LEU A 26 -13.87 13.38 6.35
C LEU A 26 -15.22 12.74 6.05
N ASN A 27 -15.23 11.45 5.71
CA ASN A 27 -16.43 10.65 5.86
C ASN A 27 -16.73 10.64 7.35
N ALA A 28 -17.85 11.27 7.73
CA ALA A 28 -18.26 11.39 9.12
C ALA A 28 -18.36 9.99 9.74
N SER A 29 -17.50 9.70 10.72
CA SER A 29 -17.53 8.44 11.47
C SER A 29 -18.85 8.35 12.24
N ILE A 30 -19.56 7.22 12.10
CA ILE A 30 -20.79 6.97 12.87
C ILE A 30 -20.40 6.67 14.32
N LYS A 31 -21.11 7.25 15.29
CA LYS A 31 -20.84 6.93 16.70
C LYS A 31 -21.32 5.51 16.99
N GLU A 32 -20.57 4.78 17.82
CA GLU A 32 -20.87 3.39 18.17
C GLU A 32 -22.32 3.17 18.64
N LYS A 33 -22.86 4.11 19.42
CA LYS A 33 -24.25 4.07 19.92
C LYS A 33 -25.33 4.12 18.83
N ASP A 34 -24.99 4.69 17.67
CA ASP A 34 -25.91 4.90 16.55
C ASP A 34 -25.88 3.71 15.56
N LEU A 35 -25.03 2.69 15.82
CA LEU A 35 -24.98 1.47 15.03
C LEU A 35 -26.19 0.55 15.30
N PRO A 36 -26.67 -0.19 14.28
CA PRO A 36 -27.61 -1.30 14.48
C PRO A 36 -27.10 -2.28 15.54
N LYS A 37 -28.04 -2.90 16.29
CA LYS A 37 -27.72 -3.76 17.44
C LYS A 37 -26.70 -4.85 17.10
N LYS A 38 -26.87 -5.54 15.97
CA LYS A 38 -25.94 -6.57 15.46
C LYS A 38 -24.47 -6.11 15.47
N TYR A 39 -24.20 -4.87 15.05
CA TYR A 39 -22.84 -4.34 14.94
C TYR A 39 -22.30 -3.81 16.26
N ARG A 40 -23.17 -3.33 17.15
CA ARG A 40 -22.79 -3.04 18.54
C ARG A 40 -22.42 -4.31 19.29
N ASP A 41 -23.23 -5.36 19.14
CA ASP A 41 -22.97 -6.67 19.75
C ASP A 41 -21.66 -7.27 19.22
N PHE A 42 -21.33 -7.06 17.93
CA PHE A 42 -20.02 -7.42 17.37
C PHE A 42 -18.88 -6.65 18.05
N LEU A 43 -18.97 -5.33 18.18
CA LEU A 43 -17.93 -4.52 18.83
C LEU A 43 -17.75 -4.88 20.31
N ASP A 44 -18.84 -5.18 21.02
CA ASP A 44 -18.81 -5.70 22.38
C ASP A 44 -18.08 -7.06 22.43
N LEU A 45 -18.39 -7.97 21.50
CA LEU A 45 -17.76 -9.28 21.39
C LEU A 45 -16.24 -9.18 21.16
N VAL A 46 -15.79 -8.25 20.32
CA VAL A 46 -14.37 -8.14 19.92
C VAL A 46 -13.58 -7.08 20.67
N ALA A 47 -14.16 -6.44 21.69
CA ALA A 47 -13.61 -5.26 22.37
C ALA A 47 -12.15 -5.40 22.83
N TYR A 48 -11.72 -6.61 23.21
CA TYR A 48 -10.37 -6.88 23.69
C TYR A 48 -9.37 -7.34 22.61
N ILE A 49 -9.85 -7.65 21.40
CA ILE A 49 -9.04 -8.22 20.32
C ILE A 49 -9.00 -7.32 19.06
N ILE A 50 -9.92 -6.35 18.95
CA ILE A 50 -9.94 -5.38 17.86
C ILE A 50 -8.84 -4.32 18.02
N LEU A 51 -8.16 -4.00 16.92
CA LEU A 51 -7.16 -2.93 16.83
C LEU A 51 -7.87 -1.56 16.75
N PRO A 52 -7.23 -0.48 17.24
CA PRO A 52 -7.76 0.87 17.09
C PRO A 52 -8.11 1.22 15.63
N GLU A 53 -7.21 0.91 14.71
CA GLU A 53 -7.35 1.18 13.27
C GLU A 53 -8.52 0.38 12.67
N GLU A 54 -8.67 -0.90 13.04
CA GLU A 54 -9.81 -1.74 12.64
C GLU A 54 -11.14 -1.14 13.12
N LYS A 55 -11.20 -0.64 14.36
CA LYS A 55 -12.40 -0.02 14.92
C LYS A 55 -12.74 1.28 14.20
N GLU A 56 -11.75 2.14 13.94
CA GLU A 56 -11.94 3.39 13.20
C GLU A 56 -12.50 3.13 11.80
N VAL A 57 -11.90 2.18 11.08
CA VAL A 57 -12.36 1.74 9.76
C VAL A 57 -13.82 1.27 9.82
N PHE A 58 -14.14 0.39 10.78
CA PHE A 58 -15.49 -0.16 10.93
C PHE A 58 -16.56 0.93 11.15
N LEU A 59 -16.23 1.98 11.91
CA LEU A 59 -17.12 3.11 12.17
C LEU A 59 -17.30 4.06 10.98
N GLN A 60 -16.41 4.01 9.99
CA GLN A 60 -16.52 4.76 8.73
C GLN A 60 -17.37 4.03 7.68
N LEU A 61 -17.66 2.74 7.86
CA LEU A 61 -18.50 1.98 6.94
C LEU A 61 -19.95 2.48 6.98
N THR A 62 -20.52 2.73 5.80
CA THR A 62 -21.86 3.32 5.67
C THR A 62 -22.96 2.29 5.46
N THR A 63 -22.66 1.11 4.88
CA THR A 63 -23.66 0.08 4.60
C THR A 63 -23.47 -1.18 5.44
N ASP A 64 -24.57 -1.85 5.73
CA ASP A 64 -24.60 -3.12 6.48
C ASP A 64 -23.84 -4.23 5.75
N ARG A 65 -23.92 -4.26 4.41
CA ARG A 65 -23.15 -5.19 3.58
C ARG A 65 -21.64 -5.04 3.80
N ASP A 66 -21.14 -3.81 3.84
CA ASP A 66 -19.70 -3.58 4.03
C ASP A 66 -19.27 -3.98 5.44
N ARG A 67 -20.11 -3.72 6.45
CA ARG A 67 -19.85 -4.14 7.83
C ARG A 67 -19.80 -5.65 7.96
N ASP A 68 -20.70 -6.36 7.28
CA ASP A 68 -20.72 -7.82 7.27
C ASP A 68 -19.45 -8.41 6.62
N LEU A 69 -19.00 -7.85 5.49
CA LEU A 69 -17.74 -8.23 4.83
C LEU A 69 -16.51 -7.90 5.68
N PHE A 70 -16.53 -6.77 6.39
CA PHE A 70 -15.48 -6.42 7.34
C PHE A 70 -15.39 -7.43 8.47
N ILE A 71 -16.53 -7.83 9.05
CA ILE A 71 -16.60 -8.85 10.12
C ILE A 71 -16.03 -10.18 9.64
N GLU A 72 -16.36 -10.60 8.42
CA GLU A 72 -15.79 -11.82 7.82
C GLU A 72 -14.27 -11.73 7.71
N SER A 73 -13.77 -10.61 7.15
CA SER A 73 -12.33 -10.35 7.02
C SER A 73 -11.63 -10.33 8.38
N PHE A 74 -12.24 -9.69 9.38
CA PHE A 74 -11.72 -9.59 10.74
C PHE A 74 -11.45 -10.95 11.37
N TRP A 75 -12.37 -11.90 11.22
CA TRP A 75 -12.20 -13.25 11.73
C TRP A 75 -11.19 -14.04 10.91
N LYS A 76 -11.20 -13.88 9.58
CA LYS A 76 -10.26 -14.56 8.68
C LYS A 76 -8.80 -14.23 8.96
N GLN A 77 -8.49 -12.97 9.30
CA GLN A 77 -7.13 -12.56 9.69
C GLN A 77 -6.65 -13.19 11.01
N ARG A 78 -7.57 -13.75 11.80
CA ARG A 78 -7.30 -14.39 13.09
C ARG A 78 -7.52 -15.91 13.05
N ASP A 79 -7.67 -16.47 11.86
CA ASP A 79 -7.88 -17.90 11.64
C ASP A 79 -6.56 -18.68 11.73
N PRO A 80 -6.38 -19.57 12.72
CA PRO A 80 -5.17 -20.39 12.82
C PRO A 80 -5.11 -21.49 11.75
N THR A 81 -6.24 -21.89 11.18
CA THR A 81 -6.36 -23.00 10.23
C THR A 81 -7.24 -22.60 9.03
N PRO A 82 -6.79 -21.66 8.18
CA PRO A 82 -7.61 -21.13 7.07
C PRO A 82 -8.05 -22.16 6.01
N GLY A 83 -7.55 -23.39 6.10
CA GLY A 83 -7.92 -24.51 5.23
C GLY A 83 -9.14 -25.30 5.71
N THR A 84 -9.64 -25.06 6.93
CA THR A 84 -10.88 -25.66 7.44
C THR A 84 -12.04 -24.66 7.25
N PRO A 85 -13.29 -25.15 7.08
CA PRO A 85 -14.46 -24.25 7.01
C PRO A 85 -14.77 -23.54 8.33
N GLN A 86 -14.17 -23.98 9.44
CA GLN A 86 -14.44 -23.51 10.80
C GLN A 86 -13.27 -22.66 11.25
N ASN A 87 -13.56 -21.52 11.89
CA ASN A 87 -12.55 -20.67 12.49
C ASN A 87 -12.52 -20.94 14.00
N GLU A 88 -11.57 -21.76 14.42
CA GLU A 88 -11.47 -22.29 15.79
C GLU A 88 -11.19 -21.15 16.79
N PHE A 89 -10.45 -20.12 16.37
CA PHE A 89 -10.21 -18.93 17.19
C PHE A 89 -11.51 -18.17 17.46
N ARG A 90 -12.33 -17.95 16.44
CA ARG A 90 -13.64 -17.29 16.57
C ARG A 90 -14.56 -18.07 17.50
N GLU A 91 -14.65 -19.39 17.33
CA GLU A 91 -15.49 -20.24 18.16
C GLU A 91 -15.06 -20.21 19.63
N GLU A 92 -13.76 -20.35 19.89
CA GLU A 92 -13.22 -20.29 21.24
C GLU A 92 -13.40 -18.90 21.87
N HIS A 93 -13.22 -17.82 21.10
CA HIS A 93 -13.44 -16.46 21.57
C HIS A 93 -14.91 -16.22 21.95
N ILE A 94 -15.86 -16.68 21.13
CA ILE A 94 -17.29 -16.64 21.44
C ILE A 94 -17.59 -17.45 22.70
N ARG A 95 -17.00 -18.64 22.85
CA ARG A 95 -17.14 -19.48 24.04
C ARG A 95 -16.70 -18.74 25.30
N ARG A 96 -15.54 -18.07 25.26
CA ARG A 96 -15.00 -17.29 26.39
C ARG A 96 -15.87 -16.09 26.72
N PHE A 97 -16.35 -15.37 25.72
CA PHE A 97 -17.25 -14.23 25.92
C PHE A 97 -18.56 -14.66 26.59
N ASN A 98 -19.16 -15.75 26.13
CA ASN A 98 -20.38 -16.31 26.73
C ASN A 98 -20.14 -16.83 28.14
N TYR A 99 -19.00 -17.50 28.39
CA TYR A 99 -18.61 -17.92 29.73
C TYR A 99 -18.51 -16.71 30.68
N ALA A 100 -17.84 -15.64 30.25
CA ALA A 100 -17.67 -14.45 31.06
C ALA A 100 -19.02 -13.82 31.45
N ASN A 101 -19.95 -13.70 30.50
CA ASN A 101 -21.29 -13.15 30.77
C ASN A 101 -22.15 -14.04 31.65
N LYS A 102 -21.95 -15.37 31.59
CA LYS A 102 -22.68 -16.32 32.43
C LYS A 102 -22.17 -16.33 33.87
N PHE A 103 -20.85 -16.33 34.08
CA PHE A 103 -20.27 -16.60 35.39
C PHE A 103 -19.77 -15.36 36.13
N PHE A 104 -19.31 -14.31 35.44
CA PHE A 104 -18.75 -13.12 36.09
C PHE A 104 -19.74 -11.95 36.21
N LYS A 105 -20.98 -12.13 35.74
CA LYS A 105 -22.05 -11.13 35.93
C LYS A 105 -22.68 -11.14 37.33
N ARG A 106 -22.69 -12.28 38.01
CA ARG A 106 -23.51 -12.53 39.23
C ARG A 106 -23.31 -11.50 40.35
N ASN A 107 -22.10 -10.97 40.52
CA ASN A 107 -21.74 -10.02 41.58
C ASN A 107 -21.33 -8.64 41.02
N SER A 108 -21.75 -8.28 39.80
CA SER A 108 -21.39 -7.02 39.15
C SER A 108 -22.63 -6.28 38.62
N PRO A 109 -22.66 -4.94 38.70
CA PRO A 109 -23.69 -4.13 38.02
C PRO A 109 -23.46 -4.03 36.50
N ARG A 110 -22.34 -4.57 35.97
CA ARG A 110 -21.97 -4.54 34.55
C ARG A 110 -22.07 -5.95 33.96
N GLU A 111 -22.17 -6.03 32.63
CA GLU A 111 -22.09 -7.31 31.92
C GLU A 111 -20.77 -8.03 32.24
N GLY A 112 -20.81 -9.37 32.32
CA GLY A 112 -19.68 -10.16 32.80
C GLY A 112 -18.39 -9.94 32.01
N TRP A 113 -18.48 -9.73 30.69
CA TRP A 113 -17.33 -9.41 29.85
C TRP A 113 -16.65 -8.07 30.21
N ARG A 114 -17.36 -7.13 30.86
CA ARG A 114 -16.84 -5.83 31.31
C ARG A 114 -16.21 -5.88 32.71
N THR A 115 -16.27 -7.02 33.40
CA THR A 115 -15.59 -7.24 34.69
C THR A 115 -14.12 -7.57 34.49
N ASP A 116 -13.29 -7.36 35.51
CA ASP A 116 -11.86 -7.66 35.41
C ASP A 116 -11.62 -9.16 35.17
N MET A 117 -12.30 -10.03 35.92
CA MET A 117 -12.22 -11.49 35.71
C MET A 117 -12.67 -11.88 34.29
N GLY A 118 -13.78 -11.31 33.79
CA GLY A 118 -14.27 -11.57 32.44
C GLY A 118 -13.32 -11.09 31.35
N ARG A 119 -12.71 -9.91 31.52
CA ARG A 119 -11.70 -9.37 30.61
C ARG A 119 -10.51 -10.31 30.48
N PHE A 120 -9.90 -10.73 31.59
CA PHE A 120 -8.73 -11.60 31.55
C PHE A 120 -9.07 -13.02 31.09
N TYR A 121 -10.26 -13.54 31.42
CA TYR A 121 -10.73 -14.82 30.90
C TYR A 121 -10.93 -14.79 29.37
N ILE A 122 -11.40 -13.68 28.80
CA ILE A 122 -11.52 -13.54 27.35
C ILE A 122 -10.13 -13.48 26.69
N ILE A 123 -9.22 -12.67 27.24
CA ILE A 123 -7.88 -12.46 26.70
C ILE A 123 -7.03 -13.73 26.78
N LEU A 124 -6.94 -14.34 27.96
CA LEU A 124 -6.02 -15.45 28.25
C LEU A 124 -6.68 -16.82 28.10
N GLY A 125 -8.01 -16.90 28.21
CA GLY A 125 -8.73 -18.16 28.31
C GLY A 125 -8.84 -18.64 29.77
N PRO A 126 -9.26 -19.91 29.96
CA PRO A 126 -9.34 -20.50 31.28
C PRO A 126 -7.94 -20.56 31.93
N PRO A 127 -7.81 -20.20 33.22
CA PRO A 127 -6.56 -20.36 33.95
C PRO A 127 -6.18 -21.83 34.09
N ALA A 128 -4.88 -22.11 34.19
CA ALA A 128 -4.36 -23.46 34.39
C ALA A 128 -4.76 -24.01 35.77
N SER A 129 -4.78 -23.14 36.79
CA SER A 129 -5.30 -23.44 38.11
C SER A 129 -5.88 -22.18 38.75
N ILE A 130 -6.86 -22.38 39.64
CA ILE A 130 -7.46 -21.33 40.46
C ILE A 130 -7.29 -21.72 41.92
N GLU A 131 -6.69 -20.83 42.69
CA GLU A 131 -6.62 -20.92 44.15
C GLU A 131 -7.60 -19.92 44.77
N ARG A 132 -8.29 -20.32 45.84
CA ARG A 132 -9.39 -19.54 46.43
C ARG A 132 -9.17 -19.34 47.93
N PHE A 133 -9.24 -18.09 48.36
CA PHE A 133 -9.08 -17.65 49.75
C PHE A 133 -10.37 -17.04 50.32
N GLU A 134 -11.53 -17.39 49.77
CA GLU A 134 -12.84 -16.80 50.10
C GLU A 134 -13.28 -17.02 51.57
N GLY A 135 -12.76 -18.07 52.22
CA GLY A 135 -13.03 -18.40 53.62
C GLY A 135 -11.80 -18.28 54.54
N THR A 136 -10.70 -17.68 54.07
CA THR A 136 -9.48 -17.57 54.87
C THR A 136 -9.62 -16.43 55.88
N LEU A 137 -9.60 -16.76 57.17
CA LEU A 137 -9.76 -15.77 58.23
C LEU A 137 -8.67 -14.69 58.14
N GLY A 138 -9.06 -13.41 58.12
CA GLY A 138 -8.13 -12.28 58.03
C GLY A 138 -7.76 -11.85 56.62
N ILE A 139 -8.19 -12.58 55.58
CA ILE A 139 -7.98 -12.26 54.16
C ILE A 139 -9.32 -11.86 53.54
N HIS A 140 -9.35 -10.77 52.77
CA HIS A 140 -10.52 -10.44 51.96
C HIS A 140 -10.74 -11.52 50.89
N PRO A 141 -11.98 -11.82 50.48
CA PRO A 141 -12.24 -12.85 49.47
C PRO A 141 -11.40 -12.64 48.22
N THR A 142 -10.51 -13.59 47.96
CA THR A 142 -9.44 -13.48 46.96
C THR A 142 -9.36 -14.77 46.14
N GLN A 143 -9.08 -14.64 44.84
CA GLN A 143 -8.76 -15.74 43.95
C GLN A 143 -7.45 -15.45 43.24
N VAL A 144 -6.59 -16.47 43.14
CA VAL A 144 -5.34 -16.42 42.36
C VAL A 144 -5.50 -17.31 41.14
N TRP A 145 -5.30 -16.73 39.97
CA TRP A 145 -5.41 -17.41 38.68
C TRP A 145 -4.02 -17.57 38.09
N TYR A 146 -3.58 -18.81 37.90
CA TYR A 146 -2.27 -19.12 37.34
C TYR A 146 -2.37 -19.43 35.85
N TYR A 147 -1.41 -18.92 35.09
CA TYR A 147 -1.35 -19.05 33.64
C TYR A 147 0.03 -19.50 33.17
N TYR A 148 0.04 -20.23 32.04
CA TYR A 148 1.24 -20.41 31.24
C TYR A 148 1.19 -19.44 30.06
N GLY A 149 2.16 -18.54 29.97
CA GLY A 149 2.22 -17.54 28.91
C GLY A 149 3.00 -18.03 27.69
N ASP A 150 2.69 -17.41 26.54
CA ASP A 150 3.38 -17.62 25.28
C ASP A 150 4.52 -16.58 25.11
N PRO A 151 5.80 -17.00 25.13
CA PRO A 151 6.93 -16.09 24.95
C PRO A 151 6.93 -15.38 23.59
N ALA A 152 6.36 -15.97 22.54
CA ALA A 152 6.23 -15.31 21.23
C ALA A 152 5.31 -14.08 21.29
N LYS A 153 4.45 -14.01 22.30
CA LYS A 153 3.60 -12.85 22.61
C LYS A 153 4.17 -11.98 23.74
N GLY A 154 5.43 -12.16 24.10
CA GLY A 154 6.09 -11.41 25.17
C GLY A 154 5.53 -11.72 26.56
N LEU A 155 4.89 -12.89 26.73
CA LEU A 155 4.40 -13.33 28.03
C LEU A 155 5.42 -14.28 28.69
N PRO A 156 5.58 -14.21 30.02
CA PRO A 156 6.42 -15.13 30.78
C PRO A 156 5.85 -16.54 30.75
N THR A 157 6.70 -17.55 30.93
CA THR A 157 6.30 -18.96 30.92
C THR A 157 5.29 -19.29 32.01
N HIS A 158 5.33 -18.59 33.14
CA HIS A 158 4.39 -18.73 34.25
C HIS A 158 4.13 -17.38 34.92
N PHE A 159 2.87 -17.07 35.21
CA PHE A 159 2.47 -15.87 35.94
C PHE A 159 1.11 -16.05 36.62
N ALA A 160 0.80 -15.15 37.55
CA ALA A 160 -0.43 -15.16 38.31
C ALA A 160 -1.17 -13.81 38.22
N LEU A 161 -2.50 -13.88 38.21
CA LEU A 161 -3.39 -12.74 38.39
C LEU A 161 -4.19 -12.94 39.67
N VAL A 162 -4.15 -11.95 40.54
CA VAL A 162 -4.89 -11.96 41.81
C VAL A 162 -6.14 -11.11 41.64
N PHE A 163 -7.29 -11.64 42.03
CA PHE A 163 -8.57 -10.95 42.02
C PHE A 163 -9.14 -10.93 43.43
N PHE A 164 -9.59 -9.77 43.91
CA PHE A 164 -10.11 -9.66 45.27
C PHE A 164 -11.34 -8.75 45.35
N GLN A 165 -12.15 -8.96 46.39
CA GLN A 165 -13.26 -8.07 46.73
C GLN A 165 -12.76 -6.97 47.68
N ARG A 166 -12.63 -5.74 47.15
CA ARG A 166 -12.22 -4.56 47.96
C ARG A 166 -13.19 -4.37 49.13
N GLY A 167 -12.69 -4.39 50.36
CA GLY A 167 -13.50 -4.25 51.56
C GLY A 167 -14.38 -5.46 51.89
N GLY A 168 -14.16 -6.61 51.23
CA GLY A 168 -14.80 -7.87 51.58
C GLY A 168 -16.13 -8.19 50.90
N ALA A 169 -16.63 -7.33 50.00
CA ALA A 169 -17.87 -7.55 49.27
C ALA A 169 -17.85 -6.94 47.86
N GLY A 170 -18.74 -7.39 46.98
CA GLY A 170 -18.96 -6.82 45.65
C GLY A 170 -18.21 -7.52 44.51
N GLU A 171 -17.90 -6.78 43.45
CA GLU A 171 -17.22 -7.32 42.25
C GLU A 171 -15.75 -7.62 42.56
N TYR A 172 -15.27 -8.78 42.13
CA TYR A 172 -13.84 -9.10 42.13
C TYR A 172 -13.09 -8.17 41.18
N ARG A 173 -12.12 -7.44 41.72
CA ARG A 173 -11.24 -6.53 40.98
C ARG A 173 -9.85 -7.12 40.85
N LEU A 174 -9.17 -6.82 39.74
CA LEU A 174 -7.76 -7.17 39.60
C LEU A 174 -6.96 -6.42 40.67
N TYR A 175 -6.23 -7.18 41.48
CA TYR A 175 -5.29 -6.66 42.47
C TYR A 175 -4.01 -6.17 41.79
N ASP A 176 -3.58 -4.96 42.10
CA ASP A 176 -2.32 -4.39 41.67
C ASP A 176 -1.35 -4.18 42.85
N PRO A 177 -0.25 -4.95 42.93
CA PRO A 177 0.77 -4.79 43.95
C PRO A 177 1.25 -3.35 44.10
N VAL A 178 1.35 -2.59 43.01
CA VAL A 178 1.90 -1.22 43.04
C VAL A 178 0.89 -0.22 43.58
N SER A 179 -0.38 -0.30 43.16
CA SER A 179 -1.40 0.71 43.51
C SER A 179 -2.31 0.33 44.68
N ASP A 180 -2.61 -0.96 44.86
CA ASP A 180 -3.37 -1.46 46.01
C ASP A 180 -2.44 -1.75 47.21
N GLY A 181 -1.28 -2.35 46.95
CA GLY A 181 -0.35 -2.82 47.98
C GLY A 181 -0.85 -4.07 48.73
N PRO A 182 0.05 -4.90 49.30
CA PRO A 182 -0.31 -6.17 49.94
C PRO A 182 -1.31 -6.01 51.08
N GLY A 183 -1.27 -4.88 51.80
CA GLY A 183 -2.22 -4.55 52.85
C GLY A 183 -3.69 -4.55 52.40
N ALA A 184 -3.98 -4.31 51.12
CA ALA A 184 -5.35 -4.34 50.59
C ALA A 184 -5.99 -5.75 50.56
N LEU A 185 -5.18 -6.80 50.69
CA LEU A 185 -5.67 -8.18 50.77
C LEU A 185 -6.10 -8.57 52.19
N LEU A 186 -5.73 -7.80 53.22
CA LEU A 186 -5.99 -8.09 54.63
C LEU A 186 -7.28 -7.40 55.11
N VAL A 187 -8.06 -8.11 55.94
CA VAL A 187 -9.24 -7.55 56.60
C VAL A 187 -8.84 -6.53 57.68
N ASN A 188 -7.69 -6.72 58.33
CA ASN A 188 -7.15 -5.80 59.33
C ASN A 188 -5.65 -5.55 59.09
N SER A 189 -5.34 -4.36 58.60
CA SER A 189 -3.99 -3.85 58.38
C SER A 189 -3.51 -2.88 59.47
N GLN A 190 -4.30 -2.66 60.53
CA GLN A 190 -3.95 -1.70 61.59
C GLN A 190 -2.65 -2.10 62.30
N GLY A 191 -1.80 -1.10 62.55
CA GLY A 191 -0.52 -1.27 63.25
C GLY A 191 0.70 -1.53 62.34
N ILE A 192 0.51 -1.70 61.03
CA ILE A 192 1.61 -1.78 60.05
C ILE A 192 1.67 -0.45 59.27
N ALA A 193 2.87 0.13 59.16
CA ALA A 193 3.07 1.35 58.37
C ALA A 193 2.81 1.06 56.88
N PRO A 194 2.15 1.96 56.11
CA PRO A 194 1.84 1.71 54.70
C PRO A 194 3.05 1.37 53.82
N GLU A 195 4.25 1.84 54.19
CA GLU A 195 5.50 1.62 53.47
C GLU A 195 6.19 0.29 53.84
N ASP A 196 5.70 -0.41 54.86
CA ASP A 196 6.29 -1.64 55.39
C ASP A 196 5.74 -2.88 54.66
N TYR A 197 6.18 -3.04 53.41
CA TYR A 197 5.78 -4.14 52.54
C TYR A 197 6.21 -5.52 53.08
N GLU A 198 7.31 -5.58 53.82
CA GLU A 198 7.83 -6.81 54.43
C GLU A 198 6.88 -7.30 55.54
N ALA A 199 6.45 -6.42 56.45
CA ALA A 199 5.49 -6.77 57.49
C ALA A 199 4.14 -7.21 56.91
N PHE A 200 3.68 -6.58 55.82
CA PHE A 200 2.48 -7.03 55.12
C PHE A 200 2.66 -8.40 54.46
N TYR A 201 3.81 -8.64 53.81
CA TYR A 201 4.11 -9.92 53.19
C TYR A 201 4.13 -11.06 54.22
N GLU A 202 4.85 -10.89 55.33
CA GLU A 202 4.93 -11.92 56.38
C GLU A 202 3.56 -12.18 57.01
N LYS A 203 2.76 -11.13 57.25
CA LYS A 203 1.38 -11.31 57.76
C LYS A 203 0.48 -12.07 56.78
N ILE A 204 0.59 -11.81 55.48
CA ILE A 204 -0.15 -12.59 54.47
C ILE A 204 0.38 -14.02 54.44
N ARG A 205 1.69 -14.23 54.55
CA ARG A 205 2.33 -15.55 54.55
C ARG A 205 1.88 -16.41 55.72
N GLU A 206 1.69 -15.83 56.90
CA GLU A 206 1.15 -16.51 58.07
C GLU A 206 -0.30 -17.00 57.85
N LEU A 207 -1.13 -16.17 57.21
CA LEU A 207 -2.56 -16.45 57.00
C LEU A 207 -2.82 -17.32 55.75
N ALA A 208 -2.07 -17.09 54.69
CA ALA A 208 -2.24 -17.64 53.34
C ALA A 208 -0.87 -17.73 52.63
N PRO A 209 -0.06 -18.76 52.90
CA PRO A 209 1.32 -18.86 52.41
C PRO A 209 1.48 -18.68 50.90
N THR A 210 0.63 -19.33 50.11
CA THR A 210 0.66 -19.29 48.64
C THR A 210 0.14 -17.98 48.05
N LEU A 211 -0.71 -17.24 48.78
CA LEU A 211 -1.14 -15.90 48.38
C LEU A 211 0.00 -14.87 48.55
N ALA A 212 0.85 -15.06 49.56
CA ALA A 212 1.98 -14.17 49.81
C ALA A 212 2.92 -14.10 48.61
N ASP A 213 3.20 -15.24 47.97
CA ASP A 213 4.10 -15.36 46.81
C ASP A 213 3.70 -14.47 45.61
N VAL A 214 2.42 -14.10 45.53
CA VAL A 214 1.85 -13.27 44.45
C VAL A 214 1.31 -11.93 44.95
N SER A 215 1.53 -11.61 46.23
CA SER A 215 1.07 -10.36 46.84
C SER A 215 1.94 -9.16 46.44
N LEU A 216 3.21 -9.37 46.09
CA LEU A 216 4.15 -8.32 45.70
C LEU A 216 4.51 -8.35 44.21
N THR A 217 4.28 -9.48 43.56
CA THR A 217 4.68 -9.77 42.18
C THR A 217 3.62 -10.60 41.48
N ARG A 218 3.56 -10.49 40.15
CA ARG A 218 2.77 -11.38 39.28
C ARG A 218 3.55 -12.59 38.79
N LEU A 219 4.83 -12.67 39.14
CA LEU A 219 5.76 -13.71 38.72
C LEU A 219 6.11 -14.56 39.94
N PRO A 220 5.45 -15.72 40.13
CA PRO A 220 5.75 -16.60 41.26
C PRO A 220 7.24 -16.95 41.31
N GLY A 221 7.84 -16.80 42.49
CA GLY A 221 9.28 -17.05 42.72
C GLY A 221 10.20 -15.86 42.44
N GLU A 222 9.72 -14.75 41.87
CA GLU A 222 10.51 -13.51 41.76
C GLU A 222 10.22 -12.58 42.94
N PHE A 223 11.12 -12.57 43.93
CA PHE A 223 11.02 -11.66 45.07
C PHE A 223 11.68 -10.31 44.75
N PRO A 224 10.93 -9.19 44.77
CA PRO A 224 11.52 -7.89 44.51
C PRO A 224 12.39 -7.42 45.70
N TYR A 225 13.37 -6.57 45.40
CA TYR A 225 14.26 -6.00 46.40
C TYR A 225 13.47 -5.17 47.44
N ASN A 226 13.81 -5.32 48.72
CA ASN A 226 13.11 -4.70 49.86
C ASN A 226 11.59 -4.95 49.89
N PHE A 227 11.11 -6.06 49.32
CA PHE A 227 9.68 -6.39 49.24
C PHE A 227 8.83 -5.34 48.51
N GLN A 228 9.45 -4.41 47.78
CA GLN A 228 8.72 -3.35 47.08
C GLN A 228 8.25 -3.79 45.69
N PRO A 229 6.96 -3.67 45.36
CA PRO A 229 6.45 -3.99 44.03
C PRO A 229 7.19 -3.28 42.89
N SER A 230 7.65 -4.05 41.90
CA SER A 230 8.40 -3.53 40.76
C SER A 230 7.50 -3.01 39.63
N PRO A 231 7.93 -2.00 38.85
CA PRO A 231 7.28 -1.58 37.60
C PRO A 231 7.07 -2.71 36.58
N ARG A 232 7.82 -3.82 36.69
CA ARG A 232 7.67 -5.02 35.86
C ARG A 232 6.25 -5.61 35.89
N ASN A 233 5.53 -5.45 37.00
CA ASN A 233 4.12 -5.86 37.12
C ASN A 233 3.20 -5.13 36.12
N ASN A 234 3.45 -3.84 35.90
CA ASN A 234 2.68 -3.01 34.97
C ASN A 234 3.04 -3.29 33.52
N ILE A 235 4.33 -3.56 33.26
CA ILE A 235 4.80 -3.99 31.92
C ILE A 235 4.13 -5.31 31.55
N LEU A 236 4.15 -6.31 32.44
CA LEU A 236 3.48 -7.59 32.21
C LEU A 236 1.98 -7.42 31.95
N LEU A 237 1.31 -6.57 32.72
CA LEU A 237 -0.11 -6.28 32.50
C LEU A 237 -0.36 -5.67 31.12
N ALA A 238 0.47 -4.71 30.71
CA ALA A 238 0.40 -4.12 29.37
C ALA A 238 0.66 -5.16 28.27
N ASP A 239 1.61 -6.08 28.46
CA ASP A 239 1.88 -7.18 27.53
C ASP A 239 0.71 -8.16 27.42
N ILE A 240 0.08 -8.54 28.55
CA ILE A 240 -1.14 -9.36 28.56
C ILE A 240 -2.24 -8.69 27.73
N LEU A 241 -2.50 -7.40 27.96
CA LEU A 241 -3.53 -6.65 27.24
C LEU A 241 -3.24 -6.47 25.75
N LYS A 242 -1.95 -6.44 25.36
CA LYS A 242 -1.52 -6.37 23.96
C LYS A 242 -1.42 -7.75 23.29
N SER A 243 -1.30 -8.82 24.06
CA SER A 243 -1.05 -10.17 23.54
C SER A 243 -2.04 -10.66 22.47
N PRO A 244 -3.37 -10.39 22.52
CA PRO A 244 -4.27 -10.85 21.46
C PRO A 244 -4.18 -10.00 20.17
N LYS A 245 -3.47 -8.88 20.22
CA LYS A 245 -3.28 -7.93 19.12
C LYS A 245 -1.91 -8.08 18.44
N LYS A 246 -0.99 -8.85 19.06
CA LYS A 246 0.33 -9.13 18.49
C LYS A 246 0.17 -9.96 17.21
N ASN A 247 1.01 -9.69 16.22
CA ASN A 247 1.05 -10.36 14.91
C ASN A 247 -0.16 -10.10 13.98
N ILE A 248 -1.01 -9.12 14.30
CA ILE A 248 -2.06 -8.64 13.38
C ILE A 248 -1.63 -7.32 12.75
N ASN A 249 -1.66 -7.25 11.42
CA ASN A 249 -1.41 -6.01 10.69
C ASN A 249 -2.74 -5.34 10.31
N PRO A 250 -3.01 -4.10 10.76
CA PRO A 250 -4.26 -3.40 10.44
C PRO A 250 -4.37 -2.94 8.97
N SER A 251 -3.34 -3.14 8.13
CA SER A 251 -3.35 -2.68 6.74
C SER A 251 -4.56 -3.20 5.95
N TYR A 252 -5.02 -4.44 6.20
CA TYR A 252 -6.19 -5.00 5.53
C TYR A 252 -7.46 -4.17 5.76
N ALA A 253 -7.64 -3.62 6.97
CA ALA A 253 -8.78 -2.81 7.34
C ALA A 253 -8.72 -1.43 6.64
N THR A 254 -7.55 -0.80 6.64
CA THR A 254 -7.36 0.49 5.96
C THR A 254 -7.65 0.36 4.46
N HIS A 255 -7.11 -0.70 3.85
CA HIS A 255 -7.32 -1.01 2.43
C HIS A 255 -8.77 -1.40 2.09
N PHE A 256 -9.52 -1.97 3.05
CA PHE A 256 -10.94 -2.29 2.86
C PHE A 256 -11.77 -1.04 2.49
N LEU A 257 -11.47 0.12 3.09
CA LEU A 257 -12.11 1.39 2.73
C LEU A 257 -11.57 1.96 1.42
N GLU A 258 -10.25 1.95 1.23
CA GLU A 258 -9.58 2.57 0.08
C GLU A 258 -9.93 1.90 -1.26
N TYR A 259 -10.15 0.59 -1.26
CA TYR A 259 -10.42 -0.19 -2.48
C TYR A 259 -11.87 -0.63 -2.63
N LYS A 260 -12.76 -0.12 -1.77
CA LYS A 260 -14.20 -0.30 -1.91
C LYS A 260 -14.66 0.25 -3.27
N GLY A 261 -15.07 -0.63 -4.17
CA GLY A 261 -15.48 -0.30 -5.54
C GLY A 261 -14.39 -0.46 -6.61
N LEU A 262 -13.13 -0.71 -6.22
CA LEU A 262 -12.03 -1.07 -7.14
C LEU A 262 -11.82 -2.59 -7.24
N VAL A 263 -12.18 -3.32 -6.19
CA VAL A 263 -12.09 -4.78 -6.10
C VAL A 263 -13.51 -5.32 -5.90
N SER A 264 -13.87 -6.43 -6.57
CA SER A 264 -15.20 -7.03 -6.39
C SER A 264 -15.36 -7.54 -4.95
N THR A 265 -16.60 -7.54 -4.43
CA THR A 265 -16.87 -7.92 -3.04
C THR A 265 -16.41 -9.32 -2.67
N GLU A 266 -16.26 -10.19 -3.68
CA GLU A 266 -15.77 -11.56 -3.55
C GLU A 266 -14.28 -11.64 -3.17
N TYR A 267 -13.47 -10.64 -3.56
CA TYR A 267 -12.03 -10.61 -3.30
C TYR A 267 -11.71 -9.81 -2.02
N MET A 268 -12.59 -8.91 -1.59
CA MET A 268 -12.32 -7.98 -0.47
C MET A 268 -11.94 -8.66 0.85
N THR A 269 -12.38 -9.90 1.07
CA THR A 269 -12.10 -10.66 2.30
C THR A 269 -10.76 -11.41 2.27
N ASN A 270 -10.13 -11.52 1.10
CA ASN A 270 -8.91 -12.31 0.87
C ASN A 270 -7.70 -11.41 0.59
N TYR A 271 -7.54 -10.36 1.38
CA TYR A 271 -6.34 -9.53 1.32
C TYR A 271 -5.11 -10.35 1.73
N VAL A 272 -4.07 -10.26 0.91
CA VAL A 272 -2.74 -10.81 1.17
C VAL A 272 -1.77 -9.64 1.23
N GLU A 273 -0.95 -9.58 2.28
CA GLU A 273 0.13 -8.60 2.34
C GLU A 273 1.11 -8.80 1.19
N SER A 274 1.68 -7.71 0.69
CA SER A 274 2.74 -7.76 -0.31
C SER A 274 3.95 -6.95 0.09
N MET A 275 5.08 -7.34 -0.49
CA MET A 275 6.30 -6.56 -0.54
C MET A 275 6.41 -5.97 -1.94
N GLY A 276 7.06 -4.83 -2.08
CA GLY A 276 7.28 -4.23 -3.39
C GLY A 276 8.48 -3.32 -3.45
N THR A 277 9.01 -3.17 -4.66
CA THR A 277 10.11 -2.25 -4.95
C THR A 277 9.78 -1.45 -6.21
N VAL A 278 10.33 -0.24 -6.31
CA VAL A 278 10.17 0.64 -7.47
C VAL A 278 11.51 1.26 -7.81
N ALA A 279 11.85 1.28 -9.10
CA ALA A 279 12.98 2.01 -9.63
C ALA A 279 12.53 2.93 -10.76
N ILE A 280 13.03 4.17 -10.74
CA ILE A 280 12.88 5.12 -11.85
C ILE A 280 14.16 5.07 -12.66
N ILE A 281 14.09 4.50 -13.86
CA ILE A 281 15.24 4.30 -14.73
C ILE A 281 14.98 5.01 -16.04
N ARG A 282 15.88 5.90 -16.46
CA ARG A 282 15.80 6.46 -17.82
C ARG A 282 16.41 5.45 -18.78
N ASP A 283 15.56 4.85 -19.60
CA ASP A 283 15.94 3.76 -20.47
C ASP A 283 17.07 4.19 -21.43
N PRO A 284 18.19 3.46 -21.50
CA PRO A 284 19.35 3.87 -22.29
C PRO A 284 19.14 3.80 -23.81
N LEU A 285 18.13 3.06 -24.29
CA LEU A 285 17.86 2.90 -25.72
C LEU A 285 16.80 3.88 -26.20
N MET A 286 15.72 4.04 -25.44
CA MET A 286 14.59 4.91 -25.78
C MET A 286 14.79 6.36 -25.31
N GLY A 287 15.62 6.58 -24.28
CA GLY A 287 15.91 7.89 -23.72
C GLY A 287 14.79 8.49 -22.85
N ILE A 288 13.76 7.71 -22.54
CA ILE A 288 12.59 8.12 -21.73
C ILE A 288 12.63 7.48 -20.33
N PRO A 289 12.06 8.11 -19.30
CA PRO A 289 11.98 7.51 -17.98
C PRO A 289 10.97 6.36 -17.96
N PHE A 290 11.32 5.29 -17.28
CA PHE A 290 10.46 4.16 -16.95
C PHE A 290 10.29 4.02 -15.46
N VAL A 291 9.06 3.73 -15.05
CA VAL A 291 8.75 3.23 -13.72
C VAL A 291 8.82 1.72 -13.80
N HIS A 292 9.83 1.11 -13.17
CA HIS A 292 9.94 -0.33 -12.99
C HIS A 292 9.47 -0.69 -11.60
N PHE A 293 8.70 -1.75 -11.46
CA PHE A 293 8.28 -2.22 -10.14
C PHE A 293 8.17 -3.74 -10.09
N ALA A 294 8.30 -4.27 -8.87
CA ALA A 294 8.01 -5.67 -8.56
C ALA A 294 7.09 -5.71 -7.35
N VAL A 295 6.07 -6.57 -7.38
CA VAL A 295 5.16 -6.81 -6.25
C VAL A 295 5.12 -8.30 -5.97
N SER A 296 5.41 -8.68 -4.73
CA SER A 296 5.42 -10.06 -4.26
C SER A 296 4.41 -10.26 -3.14
N PRO A 297 3.32 -11.01 -3.38
CA PRO A 297 2.42 -11.43 -2.30
C PRO A 297 3.16 -12.34 -1.31
N LYS A 298 2.93 -12.15 0.00
CA LYS A 298 3.50 -13.01 1.05
C LYS A 298 3.03 -14.47 0.96
N LYS A 299 1.85 -14.68 0.36
CA LYS A 299 1.27 -16.00 0.12
C LYS A 299 0.68 -16.04 -1.28
N ILE A 300 0.78 -17.21 -1.92
CA ILE A 300 0.16 -17.48 -3.21
C ILE A 300 -0.71 -18.74 -3.12
N SER A 301 -1.96 -18.62 -3.54
CA SER A 301 -2.81 -19.77 -3.82
C SER A 301 -2.56 -20.32 -5.22
N LEU A 302 -2.39 -21.64 -5.31
CA LEU A 302 -2.05 -22.40 -6.52
C LEU A 302 -3.13 -23.46 -6.75
N ASP A 303 -3.43 -23.74 -8.02
CA ASP A 303 -4.31 -24.85 -8.41
C ASP A 303 -3.55 -25.82 -9.33
N TYR A 304 -4.07 -27.03 -9.50
CA TYR A 304 -3.45 -28.07 -10.31
C TYR A 304 -4.33 -28.42 -11.51
N TYR A 305 -3.75 -28.35 -12.70
CA TYR A 305 -4.42 -28.67 -13.95
C TYR A 305 -4.00 -30.06 -14.42
N GLU A 306 -4.75 -31.07 -13.93
CA GLU A 306 -4.52 -32.49 -14.18
C GLU A 306 -4.32 -32.85 -15.68
N PRO A 307 -5.09 -32.32 -16.65
CA PRO A 307 -4.92 -32.72 -18.06
C PRO A 307 -3.57 -32.40 -18.69
N LYS A 308 -2.76 -31.51 -18.08
CA LYS A 308 -1.40 -31.19 -18.54
C LYS A 308 -0.34 -31.42 -17.47
N ASP A 309 -0.69 -32.08 -16.37
CA ASP A 309 0.21 -32.34 -15.25
C ASP A 309 1.03 -31.10 -14.83
N GLN A 310 0.33 -29.99 -14.54
CA GLN A 310 0.98 -28.72 -14.20
C GLN A 310 0.19 -27.95 -13.15
N TYR A 311 0.90 -27.27 -12.26
CA TYR A 311 0.31 -26.28 -11.36
C TYR A 311 0.17 -24.94 -12.07
N PHE A 312 -0.76 -24.11 -11.60
CA PHE A 312 -0.94 -22.77 -12.12
C PHE A 312 -1.45 -21.77 -11.09
N CYS A 313 -1.18 -20.50 -11.37
CA CYS A 313 -1.76 -19.34 -10.71
C CYS A 313 -1.82 -18.20 -11.72
N ASN A 314 -2.95 -17.49 -11.75
CA ASN A 314 -3.14 -16.38 -12.68
C ASN A 314 -3.27 -15.08 -11.90
N PHE A 315 -2.42 -14.13 -12.24
CA PHE A 315 -2.49 -12.79 -11.69
C PHE A 315 -3.09 -11.79 -12.68
N THR A 316 -4.00 -10.95 -12.21
CA THR A 316 -4.41 -9.72 -12.90
C THR A 316 -3.79 -8.53 -12.17
N LEU A 317 -2.97 -7.79 -12.89
CA LEU A 317 -2.28 -6.59 -12.42
C LEU A 317 -2.99 -5.36 -12.94
N ASN A 318 -3.32 -4.45 -12.04
CA ASN A 318 -3.85 -3.11 -12.32
C ASN A 318 -2.87 -2.09 -11.75
N ALA A 319 -2.14 -1.39 -12.62
CA ALA A 319 -1.22 -0.33 -12.20
C ALA A 319 -1.80 1.04 -12.54
N SER A 320 -1.69 1.99 -11.62
CA SER A 320 -2.08 3.37 -11.83
C SER A 320 -1.06 4.35 -11.25
N LEU A 321 -0.86 5.45 -11.97
CA LEU A 321 -0.06 6.59 -11.58
C LEU A 321 -0.99 7.78 -11.37
N ARG A 322 -1.04 8.31 -10.14
CA ARG A 322 -2.00 9.34 -9.74
C ARG A 322 -1.32 10.61 -9.26
N GLN A 323 -1.95 11.75 -9.52
CA GLN A 323 -1.61 13.05 -8.97
C GLN A 323 -2.85 13.61 -8.26
N GLY A 324 -2.91 13.47 -6.93
CA GLY A 324 -4.17 13.64 -6.19
C GLY A 324 -5.23 12.65 -6.69
N ASP A 325 -6.43 13.14 -6.97
CA ASP A 325 -7.53 12.33 -7.51
C ASP A 325 -7.41 12.04 -9.01
N ASN A 326 -6.49 12.71 -9.71
CA ASN A 326 -6.34 12.56 -11.16
C ASN A 326 -5.51 11.33 -11.51
N ILE A 327 -6.07 10.46 -12.35
CA ILE A 327 -5.38 9.28 -12.90
C ILE A 327 -4.64 9.69 -14.17
N ILE A 328 -3.32 9.77 -14.09
CA ILE A 328 -2.46 10.16 -15.19
C ILE A 328 -2.23 8.99 -16.14
N LEU A 329 -1.90 7.83 -15.58
CA LEU A 329 -1.70 6.60 -16.33
C LEU A 329 -2.39 5.45 -15.60
N GLN A 330 -3.08 4.58 -16.33
CA GLN A 330 -3.66 3.36 -15.77
C GLN A 330 -3.73 2.29 -16.85
N TYR A 331 -3.39 1.06 -16.48
CA TYR A 331 -3.54 -0.09 -17.36
C TYR A 331 -3.75 -1.37 -16.56
N GLN A 332 -4.26 -2.39 -17.25
CA GLN A 332 -4.46 -3.73 -16.73
C GLN A 332 -3.67 -4.74 -17.57
N ARG A 333 -3.08 -5.76 -16.92
CA ARG A 333 -2.36 -6.84 -17.59
C ARG A 333 -2.52 -8.15 -16.84
N ASN A 334 -2.69 -9.23 -17.59
CA ASN A 334 -2.77 -10.58 -17.01
C ASN A 334 -1.40 -11.27 -17.07
N TYR A 335 -1.07 -12.02 -16.02
CA TYR A 335 0.17 -12.76 -15.81
C TYR A 335 -0.17 -14.20 -15.45
N PRO A 336 -0.48 -15.04 -16.46
CA PRO A 336 -0.68 -16.45 -16.22
C PRO A 336 0.67 -17.12 -15.93
N PHE A 337 0.71 -17.96 -14.91
CA PHE A 337 1.89 -18.68 -14.49
C PHE A 337 1.57 -20.16 -14.37
N TYR A 338 2.26 -20.98 -15.17
CA TYR A 338 2.14 -22.44 -15.20
C TYR A 338 3.52 -23.06 -14.97
N PHE A 339 3.57 -24.18 -14.24
CA PHE A 339 4.82 -24.86 -13.94
C PHE A 339 4.61 -26.34 -13.58
N ASP A 340 5.67 -27.14 -13.80
CA ASP A 340 5.65 -28.58 -13.56
C ASP A 340 5.67 -28.91 -12.05
N PRO A 341 5.07 -30.04 -11.60
CA PRO A 341 5.02 -30.45 -10.19
C PRO A 341 6.37 -30.47 -9.47
N GLU A 342 7.46 -30.78 -10.18
CA GLU A 342 8.82 -30.80 -9.64
C GLU A 342 9.28 -29.43 -9.11
N GLN A 343 8.72 -28.33 -9.64
CA GLN A 343 9.05 -26.97 -9.22
C GLN A 343 8.24 -26.51 -7.99
N LEU A 344 7.24 -27.28 -7.55
CA LEU A 344 6.34 -26.89 -6.46
C LEU A 344 7.07 -26.57 -5.15
N PRO A 345 8.06 -27.36 -4.67
CA PRO A 345 8.79 -27.02 -3.44
C PRO A 345 9.54 -25.68 -3.56
N ARG A 346 10.15 -25.43 -4.72
CA ARG A 346 10.88 -24.19 -5.00
C ARG A 346 9.94 -22.99 -5.05
N ILE A 347 8.79 -23.09 -5.71
CA ILE A 347 7.82 -22.00 -5.81
C ILE A 347 7.14 -21.73 -4.47
N LYS A 348 6.80 -22.77 -3.69
CA LYS A 348 6.28 -22.60 -2.33
C LYS A 348 7.30 -21.98 -1.38
N GLY A 349 8.58 -22.36 -1.49
CA GLY A 349 9.65 -21.85 -0.65
C GLY A 349 10.07 -20.41 -0.98
N ASN A 350 10.06 -20.05 -2.27
CA ASN A 350 10.52 -18.74 -2.73
C ASN A 350 9.40 -17.71 -2.89
N GLY A 351 8.18 -18.14 -3.22
CA GLY A 351 7.12 -17.25 -3.67
C GLY A 351 7.34 -16.71 -5.08
N LEU A 352 6.50 -15.74 -5.46
CA LEU A 352 6.51 -15.10 -6.78
C LEU A 352 6.56 -13.58 -6.62
N ALA A 353 7.28 -12.91 -7.53
CA ALA A 353 7.22 -11.46 -7.71
C ALA A 353 6.73 -11.15 -9.12
N ILE A 354 5.63 -10.43 -9.23
CA ILE A 354 5.13 -9.95 -10.51
C ILE A 354 5.81 -8.62 -10.82
N GLU A 355 6.56 -8.59 -11.91
CA GLU A 355 7.29 -7.41 -12.35
C GLU A 355 6.65 -6.82 -13.61
N ASP A 356 6.57 -5.49 -13.64
CA ASP A 356 6.21 -4.75 -14.83
C ASP A 356 6.93 -3.41 -14.89
N SER A 357 6.83 -2.76 -16.04
CA SER A 357 7.31 -1.40 -16.20
C SER A 357 6.54 -0.66 -17.28
N PHE A 358 6.40 0.66 -17.08
CA PHE A 358 5.71 1.54 -18.02
C PHE A 358 6.45 2.88 -18.14
N PRO A 359 6.29 3.59 -19.28
CA PRO A 359 6.93 4.87 -19.48
C PRO A 359 6.30 5.92 -18.55
N GLY A 360 7.16 6.68 -17.88
CA GLY A 360 6.76 7.80 -17.03
C GLY A 360 6.79 9.13 -17.77
N ILE A 361 6.16 10.13 -17.16
CA ILE A 361 6.35 11.54 -17.48
C ILE A 361 6.86 12.25 -16.22
N GLU A 362 7.52 13.39 -16.39
CA GLU A 362 8.07 14.14 -15.26
C GLU A 362 6.99 14.52 -14.23
N GLY A 363 7.31 14.49 -12.95
CA GLY A 363 6.42 14.93 -11.87
C GLY A 363 6.46 14.06 -10.62
N GLU A 364 5.60 14.40 -9.68
CA GLU A 364 5.40 13.68 -8.42
C GLU A 364 4.06 12.95 -8.45
N TYR A 365 4.09 11.66 -8.11
CA TYR A 365 2.95 10.79 -8.27
C TYR A 365 2.86 9.76 -7.15
N LYS A 366 1.63 9.28 -6.90
CA LYS A 366 1.39 8.05 -6.15
C LYS A 366 1.24 6.90 -7.16
N LEU A 367 2.15 5.93 -7.12
CA LEU A 367 2.00 4.64 -7.79
C LEU A 367 1.11 3.74 -6.92
N ILE A 368 0.11 3.12 -7.54
CA ILE A 368 -0.74 2.11 -6.91
C ILE A 368 -0.77 0.89 -7.83
N VAL A 369 -0.39 -0.27 -7.31
CA VAL A 369 -0.41 -1.55 -8.00
C VAL A 369 -1.32 -2.51 -7.26
N LEU A 370 -2.48 -2.81 -7.84
CA LEU A 370 -3.39 -3.85 -7.38
C LEU A 370 -3.08 -5.14 -8.14
N LEU A 371 -2.84 -6.22 -7.40
CA LEU A 371 -2.55 -7.53 -7.95
C LEU A 371 -3.56 -8.54 -7.41
N GLN A 372 -4.27 -9.22 -8.30
CA GLN A 372 -5.34 -10.16 -7.94
C GLN A 372 -4.98 -11.57 -8.41
N ASN A 373 -5.06 -12.55 -7.53
CA ASN A 373 -4.91 -13.97 -7.83
C ASN A 373 -6.29 -14.60 -8.00
N SER A 374 -6.61 -15.11 -9.19
CA SER A 374 -7.92 -15.69 -9.47
C SER A 374 -8.19 -17.03 -8.76
N ILE A 375 -7.14 -17.73 -8.29
CA ILE A 375 -7.27 -19.06 -7.67
C ILE A 375 -7.82 -18.95 -6.25
N GLY A 376 -7.07 -18.28 -5.38
CA GLY A 376 -7.50 -18.04 -4.00
C GLY A 376 -8.54 -16.93 -3.87
N LYS A 377 -8.91 -16.30 -4.99
CA LYS A 377 -9.66 -15.03 -5.05
C LYS A 377 -9.02 -13.99 -4.12
N GLU A 378 -7.69 -13.97 -4.11
CA GLU A 378 -6.85 -13.13 -3.24
C GLU A 378 -6.47 -11.84 -3.95
N PHE A 379 -6.16 -10.79 -3.20
CA PHE A 379 -5.57 -9.59 -3.76
C PHE A 379 -4.54 -8.97 -2.82
N CYS A 380 -3.56 -8.29 -3.38
CA CYS A 380 -2.66 -7.42 -2.64
C CYS A 380 -2.57 -6.06 -3.32
N VAL A 381 -2.21 -5.03 -2.54
CA VAL A 381 -1.97 -3.69 -3.07
C VAL A 381 -0.63 -3.19 -2.59
N TYR A 382 0.13 -2.64 -3.53
CA TYR A 382 1.40 -1.97 -3.25
C TYR A 382 1.30 -0.51 -3.69
N GLU A 383 1.67 0.39 -2.78
CA GLU A 383 1.64 1.82 -3.01
C GLU A 383 3.00 2.47 -2.76
N LYS A 384 3.37 3.43 -3.60
CA LYS A 384 4.62 4.18 -3.42
C LYS A 384 4.51 5.59 -3.98
N ASN A 385 4.87 6.59 -3.18
CA ASN A 385 5.12 7.93 -3.71
C ASN A 385 6.43 7.92 -4.49
N ILE A 386 6.39 8.38 -5.74
CA ILE A 386 7.52 8.40 -6.65
C ILE A 386 7.69 9.78 -7.29
N VAL A 387 8.95 10.11 -7.55
CA VAL A 387 9.33 11.34 -8.25
C VAL A 387 10.04 10.94 -9.53
N ILE A 388 9.52 11.41 -10.66
CA ILE A 388 10.13 11.24 -11.98
C ILE A 388 10.78 12.57 -12.34
N PRO A 389 12.11 12.67 -12.23
CA PRO A 389 12.78 13.96 -12.32
C PRO A 389 12.85 14.44 -13.78
N PRO A 390 12.71 15.75 -14.02
CA PRO A 390 12.82 16.32 -15.37
C PRO A 390 14.21 16.16 -15.97
N PRO A 391 14.38 16.10 -17.29
CA PRO A 391 15.72 16.16 -17.89
C PRO A 391 16.50 17.34 -17.30
N SER A 392 17.75 17.08 -16.90
CA SER A 392 18.64 18.10 -16.35
C SER A 392 20.03 17.90 -16.94
N ASN A 393 20.70 19.01 -17.21
CA ASN A 393 22.12 19.03 -17.60
C ASN A 393 23.03 19.02 -16.37
N GLN A 394 22.48 19.21 -15.17
CA GLN A 394 23.26 19.12 -13.94
C GLN A 394 23.48 17.65 -13.53
N PRO A 395 24.70 17.31 -13.07
CA PRO A 395 25.03 15.99 -12.56
C PRO A 395 24.08 15.56 -11.43
N ARG A 396 23.50 14.37 -11.55
CA ARG A 396 22.60 13.82 -10.52
C ARG A 396 22.57 12.30 -10.51
N LEU A 397 22.20 11.75 -9.36
CA LEU A 397 22.03 10.34 -9.13
C LEU A 397 20.58 9.90 -9.26
N GLY A 398 20.37 8.77 -9.92
CA GLY A 398 19.20 7.94 -9.75
C GLY A 398 19.27 7.22 -8.39
N ILE A 399 18.11 6.95 -7.80
CA ILE A 399 18.04 6.13 -6.58
C ILE A 399 18.68 4.76 -6.89
N PRO A 400 19.62 4.28 -6.06
CA PRO A 400 20.29 3.02 -6.32
C PRO A 400 19.31 1.84 -6.23
N LEU A 401 19.36 0.97 -7.23
CA LEU A 401 18.71 -0.32 -7.25
C LEU A 401 19.64 -1.37 -6.66
N LEU A 402 19.12 -2.21 -5.79
CA LEU A 402 19.83 -3.36 -5.25
C LEU A 402 19.30 -4.66 -5.88
N ALA A 403 20.22 -5.55 -6.24
CA ALA A 403 19.90 -6.85 -6.81
C ALA A 403 20.81 -7.94 -6.24
N TYR A 404 20.30 -9.14 -6.06
CA TYR A 404 21.08 -10.28 -5.53
C TYR A 404 21.70 -11.12 -6.66
N LYS A 405 21.24 -10.92 -7.90
CA LYS A 405 21.70 -11.66 -9.07
C LYS A 405 21.59 -10.82 -10.34
N VAL A 406 22.47 -11.11 -11.30
CA VAL A 406 22.41 -10.55 -12.66
C VAL A 406 22.22 -11.69 -13.66
N GLN A 407 21.38 -11.45 -14.67
CA GLN A 407 21.15 -12.38 -15.79
C GLN A 407 21.24 -11.65 -17.12
N SER A 408 21.82 -12.32 -18.12
CA SER A 408 21.92 -11.77 -19.48
C SER A 408 20.66 -12.07 -20.29
N TYR A 409 20.19 -11.07 -21.03
CA TYR A 409 19.05 -11.14 -21.94
C TYR A 409 19.38 -10.43 -23.26
N SER A 410 18.65 -10.79 -24.33
CA SER A 410 18.76 -10.11 -25.61
C SER A 410 18.54 -8.60 -25.49
N GLN A 411 19.27 -7.82 -26.29
CA GLN A 411 19.05 -6.36 -26.38
C GLN A 411 17.69 -6.03 -27.01
N GLU A 412 17.13 -6.92 -27.83
CA GLU A 412 15.94 -6.65 -28.66
C GLU A 412 14.61 -6.68 -27.89
N ILE A 413 14.65 -6.96 -26.59
CA ILE A 413 13.47 -7.00 -25.72
C ILE A 413 13.60 -6.00 -24.59
N HIS A 414 12.49 -5.42 -24.19
CA HIS A 414 12.32 -4.68 -22.94
C HIS A 414 11.77 -5.62 -21.87
N ILE A 415 12.41 -5.64 -20.71
CA ILE A 415 12.00 -6.41 -19.52
C ILE A 415 12.24 -5.50 -18.30
N PRO A 416 11.38 -5.52 -17.26
CA PRO A 416 11.62 -4.76 -16.04
C PRO A 416 13.01 -5.00 -15.45
N PHE A 417 13.62 -3.94 -14.91
CA PHE A 417 14.95 -3.93 -14.29
C PHE A 417 16.11 -4.38 -15.21
N LYS A 418 15.89 -4.41 -16.53
CA LYS A 418 16.95 -4.66 -17.51
C LYS A 418 17.59 -3.35 -17.95
N ILE A 419 18.91 -3.29 -17.85
CA ILE A 419 19.74 -2.20 -18.36
C ILE A 419 20.69 -2.82 -19.39
N PHE A 420 20.59 -2.36 -20.64
CA PHE A 420 21.26 -2.96 -21.80
C PHE A 420 20.94 -4.47 -21.94
N GLN A 421 21.92 -5.34 -21.70
CA GLN A 421 21.80 -6.81 -21.75
C GLN A 421 21.62 -7.43 -20.36
N GLN A 422 21.74 -6.67 -19.28
CA GLN A 422 21.77 -7.20 -17.93
C GLN A 422 20.44 -6.91 -17.23
N LYS A 423 19.72 -7.97 -16.87
CA LYS A 423 18.60 -7.90 -15.93
C LYS A 423 19.16 -8.04 -14.52
N TYR A 424 18.88 -7.04 -13.70
CA TYR A 424 19.17 -7.06 -12.28
C TYR A 424 17.97 -7.68 -11.56
N ILE A 425 18.17 -8.85 -10.95
CA ILE A 425 17.12 -9.60 -10.28
C ILE A 425 17.02 -9.06 -8.85
N VAL A 426 15.88 -8.45 -8.56
CA VAL A 426 15.64 -7.69 -7.34
C VAL A 426 14.92 -8.54 -6.31
N ASP A 427 15.20 -8.30 -5.04
CA ASP A 427 14.35 -8.76 -3.94
C ASP A 427 13.52 -7.57 -3.46
N PRO A 428 12.17 -7.62 -3.48
CA PRO A 428 11.33 -6.53 -3.01
C PRO A 428 11.58 -6.08 -1.56
N SER A 429 12.18 -6.94 -0.73
CA SER A 429 12.54 -6.65 0.67
C SER A 429 13.97 -6.16 0.85
N ASN A 430 14.80 -6.13 -0.21
CA ASN A 430 16.24 -5.88 -0.14
C ASN A 430 16.92 -6.71 0.98
N THR A 431 16.53 -7.97 1.13
CA THR A 431 17.14 -8.89 2.09
C THR A 431 18.10 -9.80 1.36
N PHE A 432 19.32 -9.91 1.88
CA PHE A 432 20.40 -10.69 1.30
C PHE A 432 20.91 -11.70 2.34
N ALA A 433 21.20 -12.91 1.90
CA ALA A 433 21.94 -13.90 2.68
C ALA A 433 23.43 -13.55 2.73
N VAL A 434 24.16 -14.14 3.68
CA VAL A 434 25.62 -13.95 3.78
C VAL A 434 26.38 -14.42 2.54
N GLU A 435 25.85 -15.38 1.77
CA GLU A 435 26.49 -15.89 0.55
C GLU A 435 26.12 -15.08 -0.71
N ASP A 436 25.20 -14.11 -0.61
CA ASP A 436 24.77 -13.34 -1.76
C ASP A 436 25.82 -12.33 -2.23
N THR A 437 25.72 -11.98 -3.51
CA THR A 437 26.35 -10.81 -4.08
C THR A 437 25.33 -9.69 -4.17
N ILE A 438 25.62 -8.56 -3.55
CA ILE A 438 24.77 -7.37 -3.59
C ILE A 438 25.26 -6.49 -4.73
N TRP A 439 24.48 -6.41 -5.80
CA TRP A 439 24.70 -5.50 -6.91
C TRP A 439 24.06 -4.14 -6.59
N VAL A 440 24.88 -3.10 -6.55
CA VAL A 440 24.47 -1.70 -6.43
C VAL A 440 24.49 -1.09 -7.80
N VAL A 441 23.33 -0.66 -8.29
CA VAL A 441 23.18 -0.07 -9.63
C VAL A 441 22.58 1.32 -9.52
N THR A 442 23.24 2.32 -10.08
CA THR A 442 22.71 3.69 -10.12
C THR A 442 22.96 4.32 -11.48
N GLN A 443 22.05 5.21 -11.88
CA GLN A 443 22.21 6.02 -13.07
C GLN A 443 22.79 7.38 -12.68
N VAL A 444 23.91 7.77 -13.31
CA VAL A 444 24.46 9.12 -13.18
C VAL A 444 24.06 9.88 -14.44
N ASN A 445 23.27 10.94 -14.30
CA ASN A 445 22.75 11.75 -15.40
C ASN A 445 23.38 13.14 -15.39
N GLY A 446 23.34 13.85 -16.52
CA GLY A 446 23.88 15.22 -16.63
C GLY A 446 25.41 15.26 -16.53
N LEU A 447 26.08 14.20 -17.00
CA LEU A 447 27.54 14.11 -16.94
C LEU A 447 28.20 14.96 -18.01
N GLU A 448 29.01 15.90 -17.56
CA GLU A 448 29.98 16.62 -18.38
C GLU A 448 31.28 15.82 -18.50
N ARG A 449 32.08 16.13 -19.54
CA ARG A 449 33.29 15.37 -19.86
C ARG A 449 34.31 15.39 -18.73
N GLU A 450 34.54 16.56 -18.14
CA GLU A 450 35.53 16.75 -17.08
C GLU A 450 35.17 15.98 -15.81
N LEU A 451 33.89 16.05 -15.40
CA LEU A 451 33.39 15.28 -14.26
C LEU A 451 33.46 13.77 -14.52
N TRP A 452 33.22 13.31 -15.75
CA TRP A 452 33.39 11.90 -16.08
C TRP A 452 34.86 11.44 -15.99
N GLU A 453 35.82 12.26 -16.42
CA GLU A 453 37.25 11.92 -16.41
C GLU A 453 37.83 11.81 -15.00
N GLN A 454 37.42 12.69 -14.09
CA GLN A 454 38.05 12.86 -12.77
C GLN A 454 37.12 12.59 -11.58
N GLY A 455 35.80 12.66 -11.78
CA GLY A 455 34.81 12.44 -10.75
C GLY A 455 34.66 10.97 -10.35
N LYS A 456 33.99 10.76 -9.21
CA LYS A 456 33.76 9.43 -8.64
C LYS A 456 32.44 9.34 -7.90
N LEU A 457 31.94 8.12 -7.77
CA LEU A 457 30.95 7.77 -6.76
C LEU A 457 31.65 7.27 -5.50
N ARG A 458 31.13 7.67 -4.34
CA ARG A 458 31.48 7.09 -3.05
C ARG A 458 30.27 6.35 -2.49
N LEU A 459 30.39 5.03 -2.34
CA LEU A 459 29.39 4.19 -1.67
C LEU A 459 29.78 4.09 -0.19
N VAL A 460 28.89 4.43 0.73
CA VAL A 460 29.09 4.29 2.17
C VAL A 460 28.03 3.34 2.73
N VAL A 461 28.47 2.19 3.23
CA VAL A 461 27.64 1.16 3.86
C VAL A 461 27.78 1.28 5.36
N ARG A 462 26.68 1.54 6.07
CA ARG A 462 26.66 1.71 7.53
C ARG A 462 25.66 0.74 8.18
N GLY A 463 26.14 -0.03 9.15
CA GLY A 463 25.30 -0.90 10.00
C GLY A 463 24.55 -0.09 11.07
N LEU A 464 23.36 -0.55 11.45
CA LEU A 464 22.47 0.12 12.39
C LEU A 464 22.46 -0.51 13.79
N LYS A 465 23.17 -1.62 14.01
CA LYS A 465 23.25 -2.28 15.31
C LYS A 465 23.90 -1.37 16.37
N ALA A 466 23.21 -1.19 17.49
CA ALA A 466 23.72 -0.41 18.62
C ALA A 466 24.92 -1.11 19.28
N GLY A 467 26.01 -0.38 19.52
CA GLY A 467 27.21 -0.86 20.23
C GLY A 467 28.35 -1.37 19.35
N GLU A 468 28.12 -1.62 18.05
CA GLU A 468 29.15 -2.01 17.08
C GLU A 468 29.02 -1.16 15.82
N ALA A 469 29.81 -0.08 15.73
CA ALA A 469 29.78 0.80 14.56
C ALA A 469 30.44 0.11 13.35
N PHE A 470 29.65 -0.48 12.45
CA PHE A 470 30.12 -0.92 11.15
C PHE A 470 29.96 0.20 10.12
N GLU A 471 31.06 0.61 9.48
CA GLU A 471 31.03 1.49 8.32
C GLU A 471 32.11 1.09 7.31
N LYS A 472 31.76 1.09 6.03
CA LYS A 472 32.70 0.82 4.95
C LYS A 472 32.42 1.69 3.74
N ALA A 473 33.47 2.26 3.17
CA ALA A 473 33.37 3.12 1.99
C ALA A 473 34.09 2.52 0.77
N TYR A 474 33.51 2.72 -0.41
CA TYR A 474 34.05 2.28 -1.70
C TYR A 474 34.04 3.44 -2.68
N ASN A 475 35.15 3.64 -3.40
CA ASN A 475 35.25 4.67 -4.43
C ASN A 475 35.21 4.03 -5.81
N ILE A 476 34.36 4.57 -6.70
CA ILE A 476 34.18 4.10 -8.07
C ILE A 476 34.41 5.28 -9.01
N PHE A 477 35.47 5.23 -9.81
CA PHE A 477 35.79 6.28 -10.76
C PHE A 477 34.83 6.23 -11.95
N LEU A 478 34.31 7.39 -12.38
CA LEU A 478 33.32 7.44 -13.46
C LEU A 478 33.93 7.07 -14.83
N ASN A 479 35.23 7.34 -15.00
CA ASN A 479 35.99 7.06 -16.22
C ASN A 479 36.17 5.56 -16.52
N THR A 480 35.84 4.66 -15.59
CA THR A 480 35.82 3.22 -15.86
C THR A 480 34.62 2.80 -16.71
N TYR A 481 33.64 3.68 -16.91
CA TYR A 481 32.46 3.46 -17.75
C TYR A 481 32.57 4.31 -19.02
N PRO A 482 32.04 3.86 -20.18
CA PRO A 482 32.07 4.66 -21.40
C PRO A 482 31.38 6.02 -21.24
N PHE A 483 32.03 7.09 -21.69
CA PHE A 483 31.47 8.44 -21.61
C PHE A 483 30.13 8.57 -22.34
N ARG A 484 29.12 9.01 -21.59
CA ARG A 484 27.82 9.47 -22.07
C ARG A 484 27.30 10.52 -21.08
N GLN A 485 26.38 11.38 -21.52
CA GLN A 485 25.67 12.30 -20.61
C GLN A 485 24.86 11.57 -19.53
N SER A 486 24.54 10.29 -19.75
CA SER A 486 23.93 9.41 -18.77
C SER A 486 24.62 8.04 -18.82
N ILE A 487 25.20 7.62 -17.69
CA ILE A 487 25.86 6.32 -17.53
C ILE A 487 25.17 5.51 -16.44
N PHE A 488 25.34 4.19 -16.51
CA PHE A 488 24.92 3.27 -15.48
C PHE A 488 26.15 2.73 -14.77
N VAL A 489 26.28 3.04 -13.49
CA VAL A 489 27.33 2.51 -12.62
C VAL A 489 26.78 1.27 -11.94
N SER A 490 27.47 0.15 -12.10
CA SER A 490 27.12 -1.14 -11.51
C SER A 490 28.33 -1.66 -10.74
N TYR A 491 28.15 -1.90 -9.44
CA TYR A 491 29.19 -2.32 -8.52
C TYR A 491 28.70 -3.47 -7.65
N SER A 492 29.54 -4.49 -7.46
CA SER A 492 29.19 -5.66 -6.65
C SER A 492 29.88 -5.63 -5.28
N LEU A 493 29.10 -5.91 -4.24
CA LEU A 493 29.53 -6.13 -2.87
C LEU A 493 29.31 -7.61 -2.53
N SER A 494 30.22 -8.19 -1.76
CA SER A 494 29.99 -9.54 -1.21
C SER A 494 29.38 -9.42 0.18
N ALA A 495 28.20 -10.01 0.38
CA ALA A 495 27.46 -9.92 1.64
C ALA A 495 28.24 -10.54 2.81
N ASN A 496 29.09 -11.54 2.55
CA ASN A 496 29.94 -12.17 3.58
C ASN A 496 30.95 -11.21 4.25
N LYS A 497 31.21 -10.05 3.65
CA LYS A 497 32.08 -8.99 4.21
C LYS A 497 31.31 -8.02 5.11
N LEU A 498 30.01 -8.22 5.26
CA LEU A 498 29.10 -7.40 6.04
C LEU A 498 28.55 -8.30 7.18
N PRO A 499 28.74 -7.95 8.46
CA PRO A 499 28.11 -8.68 9.55
C PRO A 499 26.57 -8.66 9.40
N PRO A 500 25.84 -9.66 9.90
CA PRO A 500 24.37 -9.63 9.88
C PRO A 500 23.83 -8.41 10.62
N ASP A 501 23.13 -7.54 9.90
CA ASP A 501 22.59 -6.28 10.40
C ASP A 501 21.58 -5.67 9.40
N TYR A 502 20.88 -4.62 9.86
CA TYR A 502 20.20 -3.65 9.02
C TYR A 502 21.20 -2.58 8.57
N TYR A 503 21.18 -2.25 7.28
CA TYR A 503 22.14 -1.33 6.68
C TYR A 503 21.47 -0.14 6.02
N GLU A 504 22.16 1.01 6.10
CA GLU A 504 21.99 2.12 5.18
C GLU A 504 23.13 2.12 4.16
N LEU A 505 22.80 2.19 2.87
CA LEU A 505 23.73 2.46 1.78
C LEU A 505 23.51 3.87 1.25
N TRP A 506 24.54 4.68 1.36
CA TRP A 506 24.61 6.02 0.79
C TRP A 506 25.45 5.99 -0.48
N VAL A 507 24.92 6.56 -1.56
CA VAL A 507 25.60 6.73 -2.84
C VAL A 507 25.79 8.22 -3.06
N GLN A 508 27.05 8.64 -3.05
CA GLN A 508 27.45 10.04 -3.13
C GLN A 508 28.16 10.29 -4.46
N LEU A 509 27.69 11.27 -5.24
CA LEU A 509 28.36 11.76 -6.43
C LEU A 509 29.28 12.90 -6.02
N LEU A 510 30.58 12.74 -6.23
CA LEU A 510 31.58 13.71 -5.83
C LEU A 510 32.15 14.45 -7.05
N GLY A 511 32.27 15.77 -6.90
CA GLY A 511 32.96 16.65 -7.83
C GLY A 511 34.48 16.45 -7.80
N ILE A 512 35.16 17.12 -8.72
CA ILE A 512 36.62 17.03 -8.92
C ILE A 512 37.37 17.55 -7.69
N ASP A 513 36.83 18.59 -7.05
CA ASP A 513 37.30 19.19 -5.80
C ASP A 513 36.89 18.39 -4.54
N GLY A 514 36.17 17.27 -4.72
CA GLY A 514 35.63 16.47 -3.62
C GLY A 514 34.32 17.00 -3.03
N SER A 515 33.74 18.05 -3.61
CA SER A 515 32.40 18.53 -3.22
C SER A 515 31.33 17.47 -3.46
N LEU A 516 30.31 17.42 -2.59
CA LEU A 516 29.17 16.54 -2.76
C LEU A 516 28.17 17.18 -3.73
N LEU A 517 28.00 16.59 -4.92
CA LEU A 517 27.11 17.10 -5.96
C LEU A 517 25.68 16.57 -5.83
N ASP A 518 25.53 15.29 -5.50
CA ASP A 518 24.24 14.66 -5.20
C ASP A 518 24.44 13.43 -4.30
N GLU A 519 23.40 13.06 -3.58
CA GLU A 519 23.39 11.90 -2.70
C GLU A 519 22.03 11.17 -2.76
N LYS A 520 22.08 9.84 -2.68
CA LYS A 520 20.90 8.98 -2.55
C LYS A 520 21.14 7.92 -1.50
N LYS A 521 20.07 7.50 -0.84
CA LYS A 521 20.08 6.48 0.20
C LYS A 521 19.15 5.33 -0.13
N VAL A 522 19.57 4.11 0.19
CA VAL A 522 18.73 2.91 0.18
C VAL A 522 19.06 2.05 1.40
N ASN A 523 18.05 1.36 1.93
CA ASN A 523 18.21 0.47 3.07
C ASN A 523 18.16 -1.00 2.60
N PHE A 524 18.90 -1.87 3.27
CA PHE A 524 18.91 -3.30 3.03
C PHE A 524 19.23 -4.10 4.28
N ILE A 525 19.03 -5.42 4.23
CA ILE A 525 19.25 -6.33 5.35
C ILE A 525 20.26 -7.39 4.92
N VAL A 526 21.24 -7.68 5.77
CA VAL A 526 22.05 -8.88 5.67
C VAL A 526 21.59 -9.86 6.74
N SER A 527 20.96 -10.96 6.30
CA SER A 527 20.47 -12.01 7.18
C SER A 527 21.61 -12.84 7.75
N PRO A 528 21.51 -13.36 8.99
CA PRO A 528 22.47 -14.32 9.52
C PRO A 528 22.39 -15.70 8.84
N MET A 529 21.37 -15.93 8.02
CA MET A 529 21.18 -17.20 7.30
C MET A 529 22.16 -17.33 6.13
N LYS A 530 22.62 -18.56 5.87
CA LYS A 530 23.47 -18.89 4.71
C LYS A 530 22.78 -18.63 3.38
N ALA A 531 21.49 -18.91 3.32
CA ALA A 531 20.63 -18.67 2.17
C ALA A 531 19.29 -18.09 2.64
N VAL A 532 18.70 -17.23 1.83
CA VAL A 532 17.34 -16.71 2.01
C VAL A 532 16.52 -17.02 0.77
N SER A 533 15.21 -17.16 0.95
CA SER A 533 14.27 -17.31 -0.15
C SER A 533 14.10 -16.00 -0.89
N HIS A 534 14.42 -15.98 -2.18
CA HIS A 534 14.12 -14.85 -3.06
C HIS A 534 12.93 -15.16 -3.97
N PRO A 535 11.92 -14.27 -4.05
CA PRO A 535 10.78 -14.43 -4.96
C PRO A 535 11.19 -14.66 -6.41
N ILE A 536 10.53 -15.62 -7.07
CA ILE A 536 10.79 -15.87 -8.48
C ILE A 536 10.14 -14.75 -9.30
N ALA A 537 10.97 -13.99 -10.03
CA ALA A 537 10.55 -12.91 -10.90
C ALA A 537 9.75 -13.44 -12.11
N HIS A 538 8.49 -13.03 -12.21
CA HIS A 538 7.61 -13.31 -13.34
C HIS A 538 7.23 -12.00 -14.02
N SER A 539 7.56 -11.88 -15.31
CA SER A 539 7.42 -10.65 -16.08
C SER A 539 7.11 -10.96 -17.54
N LYS A 540 6.58 -9.99 -18.28
CA LYS A 540 6.37 -10.09 -19.73
C LYS A 540 7.43 -9.30 -20.47
N ALA A 541 8.17 -9.98 -21.34
CA ALA A 541 9.09 -9.34 -22.26
C ALA A 541 8.30 -8.65 -23.39
N MET A 542 8.71 -7.44 -23.75
CA MET A 542 8.15 -6.70 -24.87
C MET A 542 9.23 -6.52 -25.96
N PRO A 543 9.02 -7.02 -27.19
CA PRO A 543 9.94 -6.75 -28.29
C PRO A 543 10.11 -5.25 -28.53
N LEU A 544 11.34 -4.76 -28.68
CA LEU A 544 11.64 -3.34 -28.87
C LEU A 544 11.11 -2.81 -30.21
N ARG A 545 10.84 -3.66 -31.20
CA ARG A 545 10.08 -3.27 -32.41
C ARG A 545 8.69 -2.71 -32.09
N ASN A 546 8.15 -3.01 -30.91
CA ASN A 546 6.87 -2.50 -30.44
C ASN A 546 7.00 -1.24 -29.56
N ASN A 547 8.19 -0.64 -29.43
CA ASN A 547 8.45 0.51 -28.56
C ASN A 547 7.56 1.73 -28.87
N PHE A 548 6.98 1.83 -30.07
CA PHE A 548 6.00 2.86 -30.43
C PHE A 548 4.85 2.95 -29.42
N LEU A 549 4.42 1.82 -28.83
CA LEU A 549 3.36 1.77 -27.82
C LEU A 549 3.68 2.65 -26.61
N TYR A 550 4.95 2.69 -26.18
CA TYR A 550 5.36 3.48 -25.04
C TYR A 550 5.29 4.99 -25.31
N PHE A 551 5.54 5.42 -26.54
CA PHE A 551 5.40 6.82 -26.92
C PHE A 551 3.93 7.26 -26.97
N PHE A 552 3.01 6.41 -27.45
CA PHE A 552 1.57 6.67 -27.36
C PHE A 552 1.09 6.76 -25.90
N MET A 553 1.55 5.86 -25.02
CA MET A 553 1.24 5.92 -23.58
C MET A 553 1.75 7.23 -22.95
N GLN A 554 2.98 7.64 -23.28
CA GLN A 554 3.56 8.88 -22.77
C GLN A 554 2.81 10.12 -23.29
N ALA A 555 2.39 10.10 -24.56
CA ALA A 555 1.62 11.17 -25.17
C ALA A 555 0.27 11.39 -24.49
N GLN A 556 -0.48 10.31 -24.23
CA GLN A 556 -1.74 10.37 -23.48
C GLN A 556 -1.55 10.87 -22.05
N ALA A 557 -0.44 10.49 -21.39
CA ALA A 557 -0.10 11.00 -20.08
C ALA A 557 0.20 12.52 -20.11
N TYR A 558 1.00 13.00 -21.06
CA TYR A 558 1.27 14.44 -21.24
C TYR A 558 0.00 15.22 -21.57
N GLU A 559 -0.88 14.67 -22.41
CA GLU A 559 -2.16 15.28 -22.76
C GLU A 559 -3.05 15.48 -21.53
N LYS A 560 -3.10 14.48 -20.64
CA LYS A 560 -3.89 14.55 -19.40
C LYS A 560 -3.41 15.63 -18.43
N VAL A 561 -2.10 15.88 -18.36
CA VAL A 561 -1.52 16.95 -17.53
C VAL A 561 -1.47 18.30 -18.26
N GLY A 562 -1.96 18.38 -19.50
CA GLY A 562 -2.01 19.62 -20.28
C GLY A 562 -0.70 20.07 -20.92
N LEU A 563 0.34 19.22 -20.93
CA LEU A 563 1.62 19.51 -21.58
C LEU A 563 1.54 19.16 -23.08
N LEU A 564 0.78 19.96 -23.82
CA LEU A 564 0.38 19.65 -25.21
C LEU A 564 1.57 19.54 -26.17
N ASP A 565 2.61 20.36 -26.04
CA ASP A 565 3.80 20.28 -26.92
C ASP A 565 4.57 18.97 -26.75
N LYS A 566 4.69 18.49 -25.51
CA LYS A 566 5.29 17.18 -25.21
C LYS A 566 4.40 16.04 -25.68
N ALA A 567 3.08 16.18 -25.55
CA ALA A 567 2.13 15.21 -26.07
C ALA A 567 2.23 15.09 -27.60
N GLN A 568 2.25 16.21 -28.33
CA GLN A 568 2.45 16.26 -29.78
C GLN A 568 3.75 15.54 -30.18
N SER A 569 4.87 15.88 -29.52
CA SER A 569 6.18 15.28 -29.80
C SER A 569 6.18 13.76 -29.57
N ALA A 570 5.53 13.29 -28.51
CA ALA A 570 5.42 11.88 -28.19
C ALA A 570 4.50 11.13 -29.17
N TYR A 571 3.35 11.71 -29.56
CA TYR A 571 2.47 11.14 -30.58
C TYR A 571 3.19 11.02 -31.93
N GLN A 572 3.90 12.07 -32.37
CA GLN A 572 4.69 12.05 -33.60
C GLN A 572 5.77 10.97 -33.56
N ARG A 573 6.49 10.83 -32.43
CA ARG A 573 7.51 9.79 -32.29
C ARG A 573 6.92 8.38 -32.37
N GLY A 574 5.79 8.13 -31.70
CA GLY A 574 5.07 6.87 -31.79
C GLY A 574 4.59 6.57 -33.21
N PHE A 575 3.99 7.54 -33.87
CA PHE A 575 3.54 7.43 -35.26
C PHE A 575 4.69 7.17 -36.24
N ASN A 576 5.82 7.87 -36.12
CA ASN A 576 6.97 7.69 -37.00
C ASN A 576 7.58 6.29 -36.86
N LEU A 577 7.56 5.71 -35.66
CA LEU A 577 8.03 4.34 -35.41
C LEU A 577 7.09 3.28 -35.98
N ASN A 578 5.78 3.52 -35.97
CA ASN A 578 4.81 2.65 -36.64
C ASN A 578 3.59 3.44 -37.18
N PRO A 579 3.65 3.88 -38.45
CA PRO A 579 2.57 4.68 -39.06
C PRO A 579 1.27 3.91 -39.30
N ASN A 580 1.28 2.59 -39.13
CA ASN A 580 0.15 1.70 -39.39
C ASN A 580 -0.50 1.17 -38.08
N TYR A 581 -0.05 1.65 -36.92
CA TYR A 581 -0.68 1.28 -35.64
C TYR A 581 -2.03 2.00 -35.49
N LYS A 582 -3.11 1.29 -35.82
CA LYS A 582 -4.47 1.83 -35.97
C LYS A 582 -5.01 2.48 -34.69
N GLU A 583 -4.86 1.85 -33.54
CA GLU A 583 -5.23 2.44 -32.24
C GLU A 583 -4.46 3.74 -31.97
N GLY A 584 -3.17 3.79 -32.34
CA GLY A 584 -2.34 5.00 -32.24
C GLY A 584 -2.80 6.14 -33.14
N LEU A 585 -3.28 5.83 -34.36
CA LEU A 585 -3.87 6.81 -35.27
C LEU A 585 -5.11 7.45 -34.65
N VAL A 586 -5.96 6.66 -33.99
CA VAL A 586 -7.14 7.15 -33.27
C VAL A 586 -6.74 8.08 -32.13
N PHE A 587 -5.75 7.70 -31.30
CA PHE A 587 -5.30 8.55 -30.20
C PHE A 587 -4.73 9.87 -30.70
N PHE A 588 -3.88 9.83 -31.73
CA PHE A 588 -3.24 11.03 -32.26
C PHE A 588 -4.25 11.93 -32.99
N ALA A 589 -5.19 11.38 -33.77
CA ALA A 589 -6.22 12.17 -34.44
C ALA A 589 -7.15 12.88 -33.44
N ASN A 590 -7.57 12.20 -32.35
CA ASN A 590 -8.32 12.84 -31.27
C ASN A 590 -7.56 14.02 -30.65
N PHE A 591 -6.26 13.85 -30.42
CA PHE A 591 -5.40 14.91 -29.92
C PHE A 591 -5.29 16.09 -30.90
N LEU A 592 -5.16 15.83 -32.20
CA LEU A 592 -5.15 16.86 -33.24
C LEU A 592 -6.47 17.64 -33.27
N ASN A 593 -7.62 16.95 -33.18
CA ASN A 593 -8.93 17.61 -33.04
C ASN A 593 -9.00 18.52 -31.81
N LYS A 594 -8.57 18.01 -30.66
CA LYS A 594 -8.57 18.77 -29.40
C LYS A 594 -7.67 20.00 -29.45
N THR A 595 -6.56 19.92 -30.18
CA THR A 595 -5.60 21.01 -30.39
C THR A 595 -5.91 21.85 -31.64
N LYS A 596 -7.05 21.62 -32.30
CA LYS A 596 -7.55 22.35 -33.47
C LYS A 596 -6.67 22.22 -34.73
N GLN A 597 -5.84 21.20 -34.80
CA GLN A 597 -5.04 20.83 -35.98
C GLN A 597 -5.91 19.97 -36.92
N PHE A 598 -7.00 20.56 -37.43
CA PHE A 598 -8.05 19.82 -38.12
C PHE A 598 -7.60 19.22 -39.45
N ASP A 599 -6.76 19.92 -40.22
CA ASP A 599 -6.26 19.41 -41.50
C ASP A 599 -5.38 18.18 -41.32
N ASP A 600 -4.44 18.23 -40.37
CA ASP A 600 -3.60 17.08 -40.01
C ASP A 600 -4.45 15.91 -39.49
N CYS A 601 -5.49 16.21 -38.70
CA CYS A 601 -6.44 15.20 -38.22
C CYS A 601 -7.15 14.50 -39.39
N LEU A 602 -7.66 15.27 -40.37
CA LEU A 602 -8.34 14.73 -41.55
C LEU A 602 -7.42 13.87 -42.40
N GLN A 603 -6.17 14.30 -42.58
CA GLN A 603 -5.16 13.52 -43.29
C GLN A 603 -4.85 12.22 -42.54
N LEU A 604 -4.67 12.28 -41.22
CA LEU A 604 -4.30 11.12 -40.41
C LEU A 604 -5.43 10.08 -40.37
N ILE A 605 -6.65 10.52 -40.10
CA ILE A 605 -7.81 9.63 -39.96
C ILE A 605 -8.21 8.98 -41.29
N SER A 606 -7.84 9.59 -42.43
CA SER A 606 -8.10 9.01 -43.77
C SER A 606 -7.50 7.61 -43.95
N LYS A 607 -6.44 7.29 -43.22
CA LYS A 607 -5.80 5.96 -43.20
C LYS A 607 -6.69 4.84 -42.62
N LEU A 608 -7.76 5.19 -41.90
CA LEU A 608 -8.71 4.25 -41.31
C LEU A 608 -10.03 4.15 -42.10
N ARG A 609 -10.12 4.80 -43.27
CA ARG A 609 -11.37 4.86 -44.07
C ARG A 609 -11.96 3.49 -44.36
N ASP A 610 -11.12 2.55 -44.78
CA ASP A 610 -11.54 1.20 -45.20
C ASP A 610 -11.39 0.16 -44.08
N ASP A 611 -11.26 0.60 -42.82
CA ASP A 611 -11.10 -0.28 -41.68
C ASP A 611 -12.42 -0.50 -40.93
N GLU A 612 -13.01 -1.70 -41.11
CA GLU A 612 -14.28 -2.05 -40.48
C GLU A 612 -14.24 -1.98 -38.94
N LYS A 613 -13.12 -2.31 -38.29
CA LYS A 613 -12.99 -2.25 -36.82
C LYS A 613 -13.01 -0.81 -36.32
N PHE A 614 -12.44 0.12 -37.08
CA PHE A 614 -12.32 1.53 -36.71
C PHE A 614 -13.31 2.45 -37.43
N ARG A 615 -14.27 1.89 -38.17
CA ARG A 615 -15.22 2.66 -38.99
C ARG A 615 -16.01 3.69 -38.18
N PHE A 616 -16.44 3.35 -36.97
CA PHE A 616 -17.09 4.29 -36.07
C PHE A 616 -16.15 5.46 -35.70
N GLN A 617 -14.93 5.16 -35.26
CA GLN A 617 -13.94 6.18 -34.87
C GLN A 617 -13.54 7.04 -36.07
N TYR A 618 -13.42 6.47 -37.26
CA TYR A 618 -13.18 7.20 -38.50
C TYR A 618 -14.23 8.29 -38.71
N HIS A 619 -15.51 7.91 -38.75
CA HIS A 619 -16.63 8.82 -38.98
C HIS A 619 -16.77 9.86 -37.86
N LEU A 620 -16.65 9.45 -36.60
CA LEU A 620 -16.73 10.36 -35.45
C LEU A 620 -15.63 11.43 -35.48
N ILE A 621 -14.36 11.01 -35.61
CA ILE A 621 -13.21 11.91 -35.53
C ILE A 621 -13.15 12.82 -36.76
N ARG A 622 -13.42 12.28 -37.95
CA ARG A 622 -13.52 13.06 -39.19
C ARG A 622 -14.66 14.08 -39.11
N GLY A 623 -15.83 13.67 -38.65
CA GLY A 623 -16.98 14.56 -38.44
C GLY A 623 -16.69 15.68 -37.45
N GLN A 624 -16.00 15.38 -36.34
CA GLN A 624 -15.55 16.40 -35.38
C GLN A 624 -14.53 17.38 -35.97
N ALA A 625 -13.60 16.91 -36.81
CA ALA A 625 -12.63 17.77 -37.49
C ALA A 625 -13.34 18.73 -38.46
N LEU A 626 -14.26 18.21 -39.28
CA LEU A 626 -15.07 19.00 -40.21
C LEU A 626 -15.95 20.02 -39.48
N MET A 627 -16.57 19.62 -38.37
CA MET A 627 -17.33 20.51 -37.48
C MET A 627 -16.43 21.64 -36.96
N GLY A 628 -15.21 21.33 -36.51
CA GLY A 628 -14.24 22.30 -36.03
C GLY A 628 -13.80 23.31 -37.11
N LYS A 629 -13.79 22.90 -38.38
CA LYS A 629 -13.55 23.78 -39.54
C LYS A 629 -14.78 24.61 -39.95
N GLY A 630 -15.96 24.31 -39.44
CA GLY A 630 -17.22 24.93 -39.84
C GLY A 630 -17.88 24.30 -41.07
N ASN A 631 -17.36 23.17 -41.58
CA ASN A 631 -17.95 22.42 -42.69
C ASN A 631 -19.12 21.56 -42.20
N TYR A 632 -20.19 22.19 -41.71
CA TYR A 632 -21.27 21.51 -41.00
C TYR A 632 -22.03 20.50 -41.86
N ALA A 633 -22.20 20.74 -43.16
CA ALA A 633 -22.88 19.81 -44.06
C ALA A 633 -22.14 18.47 -44.17
N GLU A 634 -20.84 18.50 -44.46
CA GLU A 634 -20.00 17.29 -44.52
C GLU A 634 -19.88 16.63 -43.14
N ALA A 635 -19.77 17.43 -42.08
CA ALA A 635 -19.73 16.92 -40.71
C ALA A 635 -21.00 16.14 -40.36
N ILE A 636 -22.19 16.63 -40.74
CA ILE A 636 -23.47 15.93 -40.53
C ILE A 636 -23.46 14.59 -41.26
N THR A 637 -23.02 14.54 -42.52
CA THR A 637 -22.95 13.28 -43.28
C THR A 637 -22.07 12.24 -42.57
N GLU A 638 -20.86 12.63 -42.18
CA GLU A 638 -19.94 11.73 -41.47
C GLU A 638 -20.51 11.29 -40.11
N LEU A 639 -21.05 12.22 -39.32
CA LEU A 639 -21.61 11.91 -38.01
C LEU A 639 -22.89 11.07 -38.09
N GLU A 640 -23.71 11.22 -39.13
CA GLU A 640 -24.86 10.35 -39.39
C GLU A 640 -24.41 8.91 -39.71
N GLU A 641 -23.36 8.71 -40.51
CA GLU A 641 -22.79 7.38 -40.75
C GLU A 641 -22.27 6.76 -39.43
N GLY A 642 -21.55 7.55 -38.63
CA GLY A 642 -21.11 7.11 -37.30
C GLY A 642 -22.29 6.72 -36.39
N ASN A 643 -23.38 7.50 -36.43
CA ASN A 643 -24.60 7.23 -35.65
C ASN A 643 -25.33 5.96 -36.10
N ARG A 644 -25.25 5.60 -37.40
CA ARG A 644 -25.79 4.32 -37.90
C ARG A 644 -25.03 3.13 -37.36
N ILE A 645 -23.72 3.27 -37.15
CA ILE A 645 -22.86 2.22 -36.59
C ILE A 645 -23.07 2.10 -35.08
N TYR A 646 -23.03 3.22 -34.36
CA TYR A 646 -23.23 3.25 -32.91
C TYR A 646 -23.97 4.53 -32.49
N ASN A 647 -25.25 4.35 -32.13
CA ASN A 647 -26.20 5.45 -31.89
C ASN A 647 -26.30 5.92 -30.43
N SER A 648 -25.47 5.37 -29.55
CA SER A 648 -25.51 5.61 -28.10
C SER A 648 -24.25 6.29 -27.58
N ASP A 649 -23.45 6.89 -28.46
CA ASP A 649 -22.29 7.69 -28.08
C ASP A 649 -22.66 9.16 -27.87
N THR A 650 -22.47 9.66 -26.65
CA THR A 650 -22.81 11.05 -26.32
C THR A 650 -21.94 12.08 -27.06
N SER A 651 -20.67 11.76 -27.34
CA SER A 651 -19.75 12.67 -28.03
C SER A 651 -20.19 12.88 -29.49
N LEU A 652 -20.59 11.79 -30.15
CA LEU A 652 -21.17 11.82 -31.48
C LEU A 652 -22.48 12.61 -31.50
N LEU A 653 -23.43 12.27 -30.64
CA LEU A 653 -24.75 12.92 -30.60
C LEU A 653 -24.62 14.41 -30.32
N ASN A 654 -23.70 14.81 -29.44
CA ASN A 654 -23.42 16.21 -29.15
C ASN A 654 -22.84 16.93 -30.38
N SER A 655 -21.89 16.30 -31.09
CA SER A 655 -21.30 16.86 -32.30
C SER A 655 -22.34 17.01 -33.41
N LEU A 656 -23.19 15.99 -33.60
CA LEU A 656 -24.25 15.97 -34.61
C LEU A 656 -25.34 17.02 -34.29
N GLY A 657 -25.78 17.08 -33.03
CA GLY A 657 -26.74 18.08 -32.56
C GLY A 657 -26.22 19.51 -32.71
N TYR A 658 -24.94 19.75 -32.42
CA TYR A 658 -24.28 21.04 -32.65
C TYR A 658 -24.26 21.39 -34.15
N CYS A 659 -23.91 20.44 -35.02
CA CYS A 659 -23.91 20.70 -36.47
C CYS A 659 -25.31 21.00 -37.00
N TYR A 660 -26.35 20.25 -36.60
CA TYR A 660 -27.73 20.57 -36.98
C TYR A 660 -28.17 21.94 -36.49
N TYR A 661 -27.77 22.32 -35.26
CA TYR A 661 -28.05 23.64 -34.73
C TYR A 661 -27.42 24.75 -35.58
N GLN A 662 -26.14 24.62 -35.94
CA GLN A 662 -25.43 25.57 -36.80
C GLN A 662 -25.99 25.63 -38.23
N SER A 663 -26.51 24.51 -38.75
CA SER A 663 -27.18 24.42 -40.05
C SER A 663 -28.65 24.88 -40.04
N GLY A 664 -29.18 25.30 -38.88
CA GLY A 664 -30.57 25.77 -38.74
C GLY A 664 -31.64 24.67 -38.64
N GLU A 665 -31.24 23.40 -38.58
CA GLU A 665 -32.11 22.22 -38.46
C GLU A 665 -32.54 21.98 -37.00
N LEU A 666 -33.18 22.99 -36.40
CA LEU A 666 -33.46 23.06 -34.96
C LEU A 666 -34.23 21.85 -34.40
N GLN A 667 -35.18 21.29 -35.15
CA GLN A 667 -35.95 20.12 -34.73
C GLN A 667 -35.08 18.86 -34.63
N LYS A 668 -34.17 18.65 -35.59
CA LYS A 668 -33.22 17.53 -35.55
C LYS A 668 -32.20 17.72 -34.43
N ALA A 669 -31.69 18.94 -34.27
CA ALA A 669 -30.80 19.30 -33.17
C ALA A 669 -31.42 18.98 -31.81
N GLN A 670 -32.67 19.41 -31.58
CA GLN A 670 -33.41 19.12 -30.34
C GLN A 670 -33.50 17.61 -30.07
N LYS A 671 -33.94 16.83 -31.06
CA LYS A 671 -34.14 15.39 -30.92
C LYS A 671 -32.83 14.66 -30.55
N VAL A 672 -31.74 14.98 -31.23
CA VAL A 672 -30.43 14.32 -31.01
C VAL A 672 -29.83 14.72 -29.66
N LEU A 673 -29.90 16.00 -29.28
CA LEU A 673 -29.37 16.47 -27.99
C LEU A 673 -30.19 15.94 -26.80
N GLN A 674 -31.51 15.79 -26.96
CA GLN A 674 -32.35 15.12 -25.95
C GLN A 674 -31.98 13.64 -25.80
N ALA A 675 -31.67 12.94 -26.90
CA ALA A 675 -31.16 11.57 -26.83
C ALA A 675 -29.82 11.50 -26.08
N SER A 676 -28.90 12.44 -26.33
CA SER A 676 -27.65 12.55 -25.58
C SER A 676 -27.88 12.74 -24.07
N LEU A 677 -28.81 13.63 -23.69
CA LEU A 677 -29.14 13.85 -22.26
C LEU A 677 -29.80 12.66 -21.57
N LYS A 678 -30.55 11.84 -22.31
CA LYS A 678 -31.10 10.58 -21.77
C LYS A 678 -30.00 9.59 -21.41
N LEU A 679 -28.91 9.56 -22.18
CA LEU A 679 -27.75 8.70 -21.93
C LEU A 679 -26.85 9.25 -20.81
N ASN A 680 -26.63 10.56 -20.79
CA ASN A 680 -25.88 11.23 -19.73
C ASN A 680 -26.54 12.56 -19.35
N GLN A 681 -27.16 12.59 -18.17
CA GLN A 681 -27.87 13.78 -17.69
C GLN A 681 -26.93 14.93 -17.29
N LYS A 682 -25.65 14.65 -16.99
CA LYS A 682 -24.67 15.64 -16.51
C LYS A 682 -23.94 16.34 -17.65
N GLN A 683 -24.69 17.10 -18.46
CA GLN A 683 -24.15 17.85 -19.61
C GLN A 683 -24.69 19.30 -19.63
N PRO A 684 -24.16 20.21 -18.79
CA PRO A 684 -24.74 21.55 -18.61
C PRO A 684 -24.73 22.40 -19.89
N ASN A 685 -23.71 22.23 -20.75
CA ASN A 685 -23.64 22.95 -22.02
C ASN A 685 -24.73 22.50 -22.99
N ILE A 686 -25.05 21.20 -23.01
CA ILE A 686 -26.10 20.63 -23.85
C ILE A 686 -27.48 21.05 -23.35
N GLN A 687 -27.70 21.08 -22.03
CA GLN A 687 -28.94 21.60 -21.43
C GLN A 687 -29.18 23.06 -21.83
N LYS A 688 -28.16 23.92 -21.71
CA LYS A 688 -28.24 25.33 -22.12
C LYS A 688 -28.57 25.48 -23.61
N MET A 689 -27.91 24.69 -24.47
CA MET A 689 -28.16 24.71 -25.92
C MET A 689 -29.60 24.27 -26.24
N LEU A 690 -30.11 23.24 -25.58
CA LEU A 690 -31.50 22.80 -25.75
C LEU A 690 -32.51 23.86 -25.33
N THR A 691 -32.29 24.56 -24.21
CA THR A 691 -33.17 25.66 -23.79
C THR A 691 -33.25 26.76 -24.85
N TYR A 692 -32.12 27.09 -25.49
CA TYR A 692 -32.11 28.06 -26.59
C TYR A 692 -32.88 27.54 -27.81
N ILE A 693 -32.62 26.29 -28.22
CA ILE A 693 -33.31 25.66 -29.36
C ILE A 693 -34.82 25.61 -29.14
N GLU A 694 -35.27 25.24 -27.94
CA GLU A 694 -36.68 25.16 -27.56
C GLU A 694 -37.37 26.53 -27.58
N ARG A 695 -36.67 27.58 -27.17
CA ARG A 695 -37.17 28.95 -27.28
C ARG A 695 -37.30 29.37 -28.75
N ALA A 696 -36.25 29.15 -29.54
CA ALA A 696 -36.26 29.49 -30.97
C ALA A 696 -37.33 28.73 -31.77
N LEU A 697 -37.66 27.50 -31.37
CA LEU A 697 -38.74 26.70 -31.97
C LEU A 697 -40.15 27.15 -31.55
N LYS A 698 -40.29 27.88 -30.43
CA LYS A 698 -41.57 28.47 -29.99
C LYS A 698 -41.84 29.85 -30.59
N GLU A 699 -40.78 30.53 -31.04
CA GLU A 699 -40.84 31.87 -31.65
C GLU A 699 -41.01 31.81 -33.19
N LYS A 700 -40.95 30.61 -33.79
CA LYS A 700 -41.32 30.31 -35.19
C LYS A 700 -42.69 29.67 -35.22
#